data_AF-A0A4Q3A5Z8-F1
#
_entry.id   AF-A0A4Q3A5Z8-F1
#
_cell.length_a   1.000
_cell.length_b   1.000
_cell.length_c   1.000
_cell.angle_alpha   90.00
_cell.angle_beta   90.00
_cell.angle_gamma   90.00
#
_symmetry.space_group_name_H-M   'P 1'
#
loop_
_entity.id
_entity.type
_entity.pdbx_description
1 polymer ?
#
loop_
_entity_poly.entity_id
_entity_poly.type
_entity_poly.pdbx_seq_one_letter_code
_entity_poly.pdbx_strand_id
1 'polypeptide(L)'
;MEHRARWHNLAANSGLRFVYEPADDGVAIDGNSGSSDWGVVGVRGDIRISGHLIDGNSNTLAYAYYPDNGDVVVDTGDSYIVDTSSNSLKLRNIMEHEIGHSLGLAHVCPVNQTKLMEPFINLGFRGSQFDDIYSQQRNYGDRLEVHDSVRSNDTFTDATPIDLTPGTQANWQWLSIDDNTDIDFYSFAAALTQQVTVRIIPSDPILPGDPVNDSYLEGAQNVDGTCTAGVAFDPTTQQDLILDLIGPNGTTVVAAAPTQVAGVTELIAAFKFTTAGTHYIRVRGGTNDRAQLYRMEVLLEGVPPSPALTVTAKRLLAESNSGANGVPDPGETVQMGVTLTNTGTLTANNLTVGISSSADVTVFSAAVGFGTLAPGESAERVFTFAVAGAVGQTVNVPLSASATGYSATVPFPVSLGADLGPAPMDEHFDASASLPTGWSQSVVSSGSPWVVSTNRFSTGPNSMYSPSVASAGEARLNAPAMTVGPGGGVLEFTHRYLLESTRDGGVLEASRNGGAFFDLLNSAATVLSGDYNGVIASSAGSAINGREAWTGSAASFVSTRVRLPAAWTGESIIFRWRLVNNPTLVVTGWNIDDVRYFPLAVADPFRPYVSMTSSGSSLSESTSGGQLQLYLSTPMPLARDLPVPIEVSGMASPADLSGSLTITIPLGQTNVTGAVGALLDSLEEGTETLVLSIPTASANVAAAEPYVVALEIEDVPVLTATVELSNLENNYDGTAKPATVTVNPSGLAVTVTYNG
;
A
#
# COMPACT_ATOMS: atom_id res chain seq x y z
N MET A 1 56.52 -12.84 1.00
CA MET A 1 55.40 -12.63 1.95
C MET A 1 55.58 -11.36 2.78
N GLU A 2 56.80 -11.01 3.23
CA GLU A 2 57.01 -9.83 4.11
C GLU A 2 56.93 -8.45 3.43
N HIS A 3 57.21 -8.33 2.13
CA HIS A 3 57.05 -7.05 1.41
C HIS A 3 55.61 -6.53 1.42
N ARG A 4 54.61 -7.41 1.32
CA ARG A 4 53.18 -7.01 1.34
C ARG A 4 52.77 -6.45 2.70
N ALA A 5 53.31 -6.98 3.80
CA ALA A 5 52.90 -6.61 5.15
C ALA A 5 53.32 -5.19 5.61
N ARG A 6 54.23 -4.51 4.91
CA ARG A 6 54.69 -3.15 5.25
C ARG A 6 53.75 -2.08 4.68
N TRP A 7 53.46 -2.18 3.39
CA TRP A 7 52.47 -1.36 2.69
C TRP A 7 51.07 -1.46 3.31
N HIS A 8 50.75 -2.60 3.91
CA HIS A 8 49.47 -2.82 4.58
C HIS A 8 49.28 -1.99 5.86
N ASN A 9 50.34 -1.56 6.57
CA ASN A 9 50.16 -0.73 7.77
C ASN A 9 49.79 0.71 7.39
N LEU A 10 50.57 1.31 6.49
CA LEU A 10 50.31 2.65 5.94
C LEU A 10 48.93 2.73 5.28
N ALA A 11 48.61 1.79 4.39
CA ALA A 11 47.30 1.73 3.72
C ALA A 11 46.11 1.37 4.64
N ALA A 12 46.37 0.77 5.81
CA ALA A 12 45.31 0.50 6.79
C ALA A 12 44.96 1.74 7.63
N ASN A 13 45.85 2.74 7.67
CA ASN A 13 45.73 3.92 8.51
C ASN A 13 45.68 5.23 7.70
N SER A 14 45.57 5.19 6.38
CA SER A 14 45.46 6.37 5.51
C SER A 14 44.76 6.01 4.20
N GLY A 15 44.40 7.01 3.41
CA GLY A 15 43.77 6.86 2.09
C GLY A 15 44.68 6.28 1.01
N LEU A 16 45.90 5.90 1.37
CA LEU A 16 46.85 5.26 0.48
C LEU A 16 46.40 3.86 0.03
N ARG A 17 46.61 3.58 -1.25
CA ARG A 17 46.48 2.24 -1.84
C ARG A 17 47.72 1.91 -2.65
N PHE A 18 48.52 0.98 -2.12
CA PHE A 18 49.69 0.49 -2.82
C PHE A 18 49.31 -0.61 -3.80
N VAL A 19 49.51 -0.35 -5.08
CA VAL A 19 49.33 -1.31 -6.17
C VAL A 19 50.70 -1.73 -6.67
N TYR A 20 50.89 -3.04 -6.85
CA TYR A 20 52.14 -3.55 -7.41
C TYR A 20 52.16 -3.31 -8.92
N GLU A 21 53.12 -2.51 -9.39
CA GLU A 21 53.42 -2.34 -10.81
C GLU A 21 54.43 -3.43 -11.25
N PRO A 22 54.05 -4.39 -12.12
CA PRO A 22 54.97 -5.41 -12.61
C PRO A 22 55.96 -4.91 -13.67
N ALA A 23 55.71 -3.78 -14.33
CA ALA A 23 56.59 -3.21 -15.32
C ALA A 23 57.67 -2.32 -14.69
N ASP A 24 58.87 -2.40 -15.24
CA ASP A 24 59.98 -1.49 -14.97
C ASP A 24 60.72 -1.29 -16.28
N ASP A 25 60.83 -0.04 -16.73
CA ASP A 25 61.51 0.32 -17.97
C ASP A 25 63.04 0.35 -17.83
N GLY A 26 63.56 0.05 -16.64
CA GLY A 26 64.99 -0.09 -16.37
C GLY A 26 65.74 1.23 -16.28
N VAL A 27 65.03 2.36 -16.14
CA VAL A 27 65.63 3.66 -15.83
C VAL A 27 66.37 3.58 -14.50
N ALA A 28 67.61 4.05 -14.47
CA ALA A 28 68.46 3.97 -13.29
C ALA A 28 67.87 4.74 -12.10
N ILE A 29 68.12 4.24 -10.89
CA ILE A 29 67.84 4.93 -9.62
C ILE A 29 69.18 5.50 -9.14
N ASP A 30 69.59 6.66 -9.67
CA ASP A 30 70.90 7.26 -9.43
C ASP A 30 70.84 8.60 -8.70
N GLY A 31 69.65 9.00 -8.27
CA GLY A 31 69.40 10.22 -7.51
C GLY A 31 69.48 11.52 -8.27
N ASN A 32 69.63 11.45 -9.59
CA ASN A 32 69.67 12.61 -10.45
C ASN A 32 68.35 12.75 -11.22
N SER A 33 67.25 12.97 -10.52
CA SER A 33 65.92 13.06 -11.11
C SER A 33 65.73 14.39 -11.85
N GLY A 34 66.00 14.36 -13.15
CA GLY A 34 65.29 15.24 -14.08
C GLY A 34 63.79 14.93 -14.06
N SER A 35 62.95 15.84 -14.54
CA SER A 35 61.48 15.70 -14.57
C SER A 35 60.94 14.59 -15.51
N SER A 36 61.73 13.55 -15.81
CA SER A 36 61.40 12.46 -16.76
C SER A 36 61.22 11.09 -16.12
N ASP A 37 61.59 10.92 -14.84
CA ASP A 37 61.75 9.59 -14.22
C ASP A 37 60.61 9.23 -13.26
N TRP A 38 59.52 9.99 -13.29
CA TRP A 38 58.31 9.77 -12.47
C TRP A 38 57.64 8.43 -12.73
N GLY A 39 56.81 7.97 -11.79
CA GLY A 39 55.96 6.81 -12.00
C GLY A 39 55.04 7.00 -13.20
N VAL A 40 54.87 5.93 -13.98
CA VAL A 40 54.01 5.88 -15.16
C VAL A 40 53.27 4.55 -15.12
N VAL A 41 51.95 4.61 -14.95
CA VAL A 41 51.08 3.43 -14.89
C VAL A 41 51.35 2.47 -16.05
N GLY A 42 51.62 1.20 -15.75
CA GLY A 42 51.92 0.15 -16.72
C GLY A 42 53.34 0.19 -17.29
N VAL A 43 54.20 1.08 -16.82
CA VAL A 43 55.58 1.25 -17.28
C VAL A 43 56.58 1.24 -16.12
N ARG A 44 56.29 1.98 -15.05
CA ARG A 44 57.17 2.17 -13.89
C ARG A 44 56.36 2.58 -12.66
N GLY A 45 56.63 1.97 -11.50
CA GLY A 45 55.96 2.34 -10.24
C GLY A 45 56.35 3.73 -9.72
N ASP A 46 55.45 4.39 -8.99
CA ASP A 46 55.69 5.69 -8.34
C ASP A 46 56.73 5.63 -7.21
N ILE A 47 56.86 4.45 -6.61
CA ILE A 47 57.87 4.13 -5.60
C ILE A 47 58.54 2.81 -6.02
N ARG A 48 59.80 2.87 -6.45
CA ARG A 48 60.62 1.67 -6.69
C ARG A 48 61.50 1.37 -5.49
N ILE A 49 61.87 0.10 -5.33
CA ILE A 49 62.81 -0.31 -4.27
C ILE A 49 64.05 -0.91 -4.92
N SER A 50 65.22 -0.39 -4.58
CA SER A 50 66.51 -0.91 -5.04
C SER A 50 67.52 -0.99 -3.89
N GLY A 51 68.74 -1.47 -4.20
CA GLY A 51 69.83 -1.48 -3.24
C GLY A 51 71.19 -1.54 -3.92
N HIS A 52 72.16 -0.83 -3.35
CA HIS A 52 73.57 -0.86 -3.75
C HIS A 52 74.45 -0.59 -2.52
N LEU A 53 75.78 -0.59 -2.68
CA LEU A 53 76.69 -0.19 -1.60
C LEU A 53 76.62 1.34 -1.45
N ILE A 54 76.28 1.85 -0.26
CA ILE A 54 76.20 3.28 0.01
C ILE A 54 77.46 3.76 0.73
N ASP A 55 77.67 3.33 1.98
CA ASP A 55 78.84 3.73 2.77
C ASP A 55 79.46 2.58 3.60
N GLY A 56 78.86 1.38 3.56
CA GLY A 56 79.42 0.18 4.16
C GLY A 56 78.56 -0.32 5.31
N ASN A 57 79.16 -0.57 6.48
CA ASN A 57 78.41 -0.99 7.65
C ASN A 57 78.29 0.18 8.63
N SER A 58 77.06 0.51 9.04
CA SER A 58 76.66 1.67 9.87
C SER A 58 76.63 3.01 9.12
N ASN A 59 76.02 4.04 9.73
CA ASN A 59 75.68 5.35 9.15
C ASN A 59 74.41 5.31 8.29
N THR A 60 74.52 5.27 6.96
CA THR A 60 73.36 5.38 6.07
C THR A 60 72.73 4.01 5.84
N LEU A 61 71.61 3.73 6.50
CA LEU A 61 70.92 2.44 6.35
C LEU A 61 70.16 2.37 5.02
N ALA A 62 69.50 3.46 4.65
CA ALA A 62 68.78 3.61 3.40
C ALA A 62 68.59 5.10 3.13
N TYR A 63 68.09 5.43 1.94
CA TYR A 63 67.56 6.75 1.64
C TYR A 63 66.35 6.61 0.72
N ALA A 64 65.51 7.64 0.72
CA ALA A 64 64.41 7.79 -0.21
C ALA A 64 64.34 9.22 -0.76
N TYR A 65 63.74 9.34 -1.93
CA TYR A 65 63.39 10.64 -2.50
C TYR A 65 61.99 11.05 -2.08
N TYR A 66 61.75 12.36 -2.03
CA TYR A 66 60.42 12.92 -1.84
C TYR A 66 59.47 12.53 -3.00
N PRO A 67 58.14 12.77 -2.86
CA PRO A 67 57.14 12.39 -3.86
C PRO A 67 57.47 12.81 -5.30
N ASP A 68 56.81 12.15 -6.25
CA ASP A 68 57.01 12.22 -7.71
C ASP A 68 58.22 11.41 -8.23
N ASN A 69 59.23 11.11 -7.40
CA ASN A 69 60.35 10.21 -7.73
C ASN A 69 60.65 9.25 -6.58
N GLY A 70 59.63 8.86 -5.80
CA GLY A 70 59.69 8.33 -4.43
C GLY A 70 60.44 7.01 -4.21
N ASP A 71 61.42 6.68 -5.05
CA ASP A 71 62.27 5.51 -4.96
C ASP A 71 63.02 5.42 -3.63
N VAL A 72 63.10 4.20 -3.12
CA VAL A 72 63.81 3.82 -1.91
C VAL A 72 65.05 3.01 -2.28
N VAL A 73 66.20 3.37 -1.72
CA VAL A 73 67.47 2.68 -1.94
C VAL A 73 68.07 2.23 -0.60
N VAL A 74 68.35 0.94 -0.51
CA VAL A 74 68.82 0.28 0.71
C VAL A 74 70.33 0.02 0.64
N ASP A 75 71.09 0.25 1.72
CA ASP A 75 72.51 -0.11 1.75
C ASP A 75 72.68 -1.63 1.86
N THR A 76 73.04 -2.26 0.75
CA THR A 76 73.33 -3.71 0.69
C THR A 76 74.63 -4.11 1.41
N GLY A 77 75.46 -3.14 1.80
CA GLY A 77 76.67 -3.32 2.58
C GLY A 77 76.45 -3.43 4.09
N ASP A 78 75.23 -3.14 4.58
CA ASP A 78 74.96 -3.04 6.01
C ASP A 78 74.37 -4.35 6.59
N SER A 79 75.06 -4.91 7.59
CA SER A 79 74.63 -6.13 8.28
C SER A 79 73.34 -5.97 9.11
N TYR A 80 72.93 -4.73 9.38
CA TYR A 80 71.73 -4.37 10.13
C TYR A 80 70.44 -4.66 9.36
N ILE A 81 70.48 -4.61 8.02
CA ILE A 81 69.31 -4.75 7.14
C ILE A 81 68.97 -6.21 6.86
N VAL A 82 69.96 -7.10 6.93
CA VAL A 82 69.80 -8.56 6.73
C VAL A 82 69.40 -9.30 8.01
N ASP A 83 69.28 -8.61 9.14
CA ASP A 83 68.88 -9.18 10.42
C ASP A 83 67.36 -9.44 10.46
N THR A 84 66.99 -10.72 10.51
CA THR A 84 65.59 -11.19 10.54
C THR A 84 65.03 -11.39 11.95
N SER A 85 65.80 -11.06 12.99
CA SER A 85 65.32 -11.13 14.38
C SER A 85 64.09 -10.25 14.62
N SER A 86 63.29 -10.62 15.63
CA SER A 86 62.03 -9.93 15.99
C SER A 86 61.09 -9.75 14.79
N ASN A 87 61.03 -10.74 13.90
CA ASN A 87 60.22 -10.72 12.68
C ASN A 87 60.60 -9.55 11.75
N SER A 88 61.90 -9.47 11.42
CA SER A 88 62.51 -8.46 10.55
C SER A 88 62.21 -7.02 10.98
N LEU A 89 62.18 -6.74 12.28
CA LEU A 89 61.76 -5.42 12.82
C LEU A 89 62.60 -4.27 12.23
N LYS A 90 63.92 -4.45 12.15
CA LYS A 90 64.86 -3.46 11.61
C LYS A 90 64.53 -3.11 10.16
N LEU A 91 64.53 -4.11 9.28
CA LEU A 91 64.15 -3.93 7.88
C LEU A 91 62.76 -3.31 7.73
N ARG A 92 61.80 -3.66 8.59
CA ARG A 92 60.45 -3.12 8.53
C ARG A 92 60.40 -1.64 8.87
N ASN A 93 60.97 -1.22 10.00
CA ASN A 93 60.96 0.18 10.39
C ASN A 93 61.82 1.03 9.44
N ILE A 94 62.96 0.53 8.94
CA ILE A 94 63.76 1.23 7.92
C ILE A 94 62.90 1.45 6.67
N MET A 95 62.35 0.39 6.10
CA MET A 95 61.56 0.53 4.87
C MET A 95 60.34 1.42 5.06
N GLU A 96 59.61 1.31 6.17
CA GLU A 96 58.43 2.15 6.42
C GLU A 96 58.80 3.62 6.66
N HIS A 97 59.95 3.89 7.30
CA HIS A 97 60.52 5.23 7.46
C HIS A 97 60.89 5.84 6.10
N GLU A 98 61.62 5.11 5.26
CA GLU A 98 62.00 5.57 3.94
C GLU A 98 60.77 5.79 3.04
N ILE A 99 59.77 4.90 3.11
CA ILE A 99 58.50 5.09 2.42
C ILE A 99 57.78 6.34 2.94
N GLY A 100 57.93 6.68 4.22
CA GLY A 100 57.45 7.96 4.77
C GLY A 100 58.02 9.16 4.01
N HIS A 101 59.31 9.17 3.71
CA HIS A 101 59.92 10.19 2.85
C HIS A 101 59.36 10.16 1.42
N SER A 102 59.20 8.97 0.83
CA SER A 102 58.55 8.78 -0.48
C SER A 102 57.12 9.35 -0.53
N LEU A 103 56.47 9.46 0.62
CA LEU A 103 55.12 10.00 0.83
C LEU A 103 55.13 11.45 1.35
N GLY A 104 56.28 12.12 1.32
CA GLY A 104 56.39 13.54 1.63
C GLY A 104 56.63 13.88 3.09
N LEU A 105 56.88 12.88 3.95
CA LEU A 105 57.19 13.15 5.35
C LEU A 105 58.65 13.55 5.53
N ALA A 106 58.90 14.66 6.20
CA ALA A 106 60.24 15.02 6.65
C ALA A 106 60.58 14.32 7.97
N HIS A 107 61.85 14.36 8.37
CA HIS A 107 62.20 13.96 9.72
C HIS A 107 61.53 14.86 10.77
N VAL A 108 61.11 14.24 11.87
CA VAL A 108 60.52 14.90 13.04
C VAL A 108 61.48 14.87 14.24
N CYS A 109 61.59 15.99 14.93
CA CYS A 109 62.41 16.20 16.12
C CYS A 109 61.54 16.56 17.32
N PRO A 110 62.01 16.39 18.57
CA PRO A 110 63.32 15.89 18.97
C PRO A 110 63.43 14.37 18.82
N VAL A 111 64.67 13.85 18.81
CA VAL A 111 64.93 12.41 18.92
C VAL A 111 64.65 11.98 20.36
N ASN A 112 63.45 11.47 20.61
CA ASN A 112 63.00 10.99 21.91
C ASN A 112 62.38 9.59 21.86
N GLN A 113 62.55 8.90 20.73
CA GLN A 113 62.15 7.51 20.50
C GLN A 113 60.63 7.29 20.58
N THR A 114 59.84 8.24 20.09
CA THR A 114 58.37 8.18 20.07
C THR A 114 57.75 8.12 18.68
N LYS A 115 58.49 8.48 17.61
CA LYS A 115 57.95 8.55 16.24
C LYS A 115 58.82 7.79 15.26
N LEU A 116 58.21 7.25 14.20
CA LEU A 116 58.94 6.50 13.19
C LEU A 116 59.84 7.43 12.38
N MET A 117 59.36 8.63 12.03
CA MET A 117 60.09 9.62 11.23
C MET A 117 61.17 10.39 12.00
N GLU A 118 61.58 9.97 13.20
CA GLU A 118 62.77 10.55 13.85
C GLU A 118 64.04 10.24 13.02
N PRO A 119 65.05 11.15 12.95
CA PRO A 119 66.25 10.96 12.11
C PRO A 119 67.09 9.69 12.36
N PHE A 120 66.81 8.96 13.44
CA PHE A 120 67.50 7.73 13.78
C PHE A 120 66.50 6.60 13.97
N ILE A 121 66.84 5.43 13.44
CA ILE A 121 66.00 4.25 13.54
C ILE A 121 65.65 3.92 15.00
N ASN A 122 64.36 3.70 15.26
CA ASN A 122 63.85 3.28 16.56
C ASN A 122 63.32 1.85 16.49
N LEU A 123 63.66 1.03 17.49
CA LEU A 123 63.22 -0.38 17.61
C LEU A 123 62.31 -0.63 18.81
N GLY A 124 61.92 0.43 19.55
CA GLY A 124 61.00 0.34 20.70
C GLY A 124 59.57 0.01 20.31
N PHE A 125 59.19 0.24 19.05
CA PHE A 125 57.88 -0.06 18.48
C PHE A 125 58.04 -0.59 17.04
N ARG A 126 56.90 -0.96 16.42
CA ARG A 126 56.85 -1.43 15.03
C ARG A 126 55.99 -0.47 14.20
N GLY A 127 56.57 0.04 13.13
CA GLY A 127 55.89 0.88 12.13
C GLY A 127 55.47 2.26 12.65
N SER A 128 54.61 2.90 11.88
CA SER A 128 54.12 4.26 12.06
C SER A 128 53.47 4.44 13.44
N GLN A 129 53.83 5.52 14.12
CA GLN A 129 53.22 5.98 15.36
C GLN A 129 52.23 7.12 15.05
N PHE A 130 51.59 7.67 16.09
CA PHE A 130 50.50 8.63 15.92
C PHE A 130 50.87 9.82 15.02
N ASP A 131 52.03 10.44 15.24
CA ASP A 131 52.53 11.57 14.44
C ASP A 131 52.71 11.23 12.96
N ASP A 132 53.25 10.04 12.70
CA ASP A 132 53.50 9.54 11.35
C ASP A 132 52.15 9.31 10.63
N ILE A 133 51.16 8.72 11.33
CA ILE A 133 49.80 8.49 10.80
C ILE A 133 49.06 9.82 10.60
N TYR A 134 49.13 10.74 11.56
CA TYR A 134 48.53 12.07 11.47
C TYR A 134 49.05 12.80 10.22
N SER A 135 50.37 12.78 10.01
CA SER A 135 51.01 13.42 8.86
C SER A 135 50.68 12.74 7.54
N GLN A 136 50.51 11.41 7.53
CA GLN A 136 50.03 10.67 6.35
C GLN A 136 48.59 11.04 6.00
N GLN A 137 47.68 11.04 6.99
CA GLN A 137 46.28 11.39 6.75
C GLN A 137 46.12 12.84 6.33
N ARG A 138 46.97 13.75 6.84
CA ARG A 138 47.03 15.14 6.34
C ARG A 138 47.33 15.22 4.84
N ASN A 139 48.16 14.33 4.31
CA ASN A 139 48.55 14.37 2.90
C ASN A 139 47.63 13.54 2.00
N TYR A 140 47.00 12.50 2.53
CA TYR A 140 46.35 11.44 1.73
C TYR A 140 44.98 11.00 2.24
N GLY A 141 44.38 11.70 3.21
CA GLY A 141 43.11 11.31 3.82
C GLY A 141 43.20 10.07 4.70
N ASP A 142 42.07 9.69 5.30
CA ASP A 142 41.93 8.48 6.07
C ASP A 142 41.65 7.24 5.22
N ARG A 143 41.63 6.06 5.85
CA ARG A 143 41.52 4.77 5.15
C ARG A 143 40.23 4.54 4.38
N LEU A 144 39.19 5.33 4.64
CA LEU A 144 37.89 5.32 4.00
C LEU A 144 37.83 6.29 2.81
N GLU A 145 38.85 7.12 2.65
CA GLU A 145 38.99 8.10 1.56
C GLU A 145 40.06 7.63 0.54
N VAL A 146 39.70 6.74 -0.39
CA VAL A 146 40.64 6.18 -1.36
C VAL A 146 40.69 7.00 -2.65
N HIS A 147 41.88 7.45 -3.05
CA HIS A 147 42.10 8.32 -4.21
C HIS A 147 41.63 7.78 -5.59
N ASP A 148 40.61 8.44 -6.17
CA ASP A 148 40.61 8.94 -7.57
C ASP A 148 40.09 10.40 -7.61
N SER A 149 39.19 10.87 -8.50
CA SER A 149 38.72 12.29 -8.54
C SER A 149 37.82 12.68 -7.35
N VAL A 150 38.06 12.02 -6.22
CA VAL A 150 37.12 11.51 -5.23
C VAL A 150 37.96 11.31 -3.97
N ARG A 151 37.99 12.31 -3.06
CA ARG A 151 38.10 12.01 -1.63
C ARG A 151 36.79 11.31 -1.28
N SER A 152 36.89 10.07 -0.81
CA SER A 152 35.84 9.09 -1.06
C SER A 152 34.97 8.80 0.15
N ASN A 153 34.35 9.83 0.72
CA ASN A 153 33.01 9.75 1.30
C ASN A 153 32.36 11.15 1.46
N ASP A 154 32.84 12.19 0.78
CA ASP A 154 32.53 13.60 1.09
C ASP A 154 31.15 14.09 0.65
N THR A 155 30.38 13.19 0.06
CA THR A 155 29.02 13.45 -0.37
C THR A 155 28.10 12.36 0.16
N PHE A 156 26.81 12.68 0.32
CA PHE A 156 25.86 11.66 0.73
C PHE A 156 25.69 10.53 -0.32
N THR A 157 26.05 10.78 -1.59
CA THR A 157 26.00 9.75 -2.66
C THR A 157 27.16 8.76 -2.55
N ASP A 158 28.31 9.22 -2.05
CA ASP A 158 29.52 8.43 -1.89
C ASP A 158 29.75 8.01 -0.43
N ALA A 159 28.77 8.25 0.44
CA ALA A 159 28.85 7.98 1.87
C ALA A 159 29.27 6.54 2.18
N THR A 160 30.27 6.36 3.03
CA THR A 160 30.78 5.04 3.41
C THR A 160 29.69 4.26 4.16
N PRO A 161 29.26 3.08 3.67
CA PRO A 161 28.31 2.25 4.39
C PRO A 161 28.92 1.72 5.68
N ILE A 162 28.23 1.91 6.81
CA ILE A 162 28.60 1.36 8.10
C ILE A 162 27.59 0.31 8.56
N ASP A 163 28.09 -0.88 8.87
CA ASP A 163 27.27 -1.97 9.37
C ASP A 163 27.04 -1.82 10.87
N LEU A 164 25.78 -1.62 11.26
CA LEU A 164 25.36 -1.50 12.65
C LEU A 164 24.54 -2.71 13.08
N THR A 165 24.96 -3.34 14.18
CA THR A 165 24.16 -4.38 14.85
C THR A 165 23.34 -3.71 15.97
N PRO A 166 22.00 -3.74 15.92
CA PRO A 166 21.18 -3.11 16.95
C PRO A 166 21.53 -3.56 18.38
N GLY A 167 21.67 -2.59 19.28
CA GLY A 167 22.04 -2.81 20.69
C GLY A 167 23.54 -3.02 20.94
N THR A 168 24.39 -2.94 19.90
CA THR A 168 25.86 -3.06 20.04
C THR A 168 26.53 -1.77 19.58
N GLN A 169 27.46 -1.26 20.38
CA GLN A 169 28.25 -0.09 20.00
C GLN A 169 29.36 -0.50 19.02
N ALA A 170 29.35 0.11 17.83
CA ALA A 170 30.42 0.01 16.85
C ALA A 170 31.39 1.20 16.99
N ASN A 171 32.65 0.99 16.63
CA ASN A 171 33.67 2.03 16.68
C ASN A 171 34.62 1.96 15.47
N TRP A 172 35.02 3.13 15.00
CA TRP A 172 35.98 3.32 13.92
C TRP A 172 37.05 4.30 14.39
N GLN A 173 38.30 3.88 14.29
CA GLN A 173 39.48 4.66 14.67
C GLN A 173 40.28 5.02 13.42
N TRP A 174 41.21 5.98 13.59
CA TRP A 174 42.05 6.50 12.52
C TRP A 174 41.21 7.06 11.37
N LEU A 175 40.15 7.79 11.71
CA LEU A 175 39.39 8.61 10.79
C LEU A 175 39.90 10.05 10.87
N SER A 176 39.73 10.85 9.84
CA SER A 176 40.15 12.25 9.88
C SER A 176 39.32 13.16 9.02
N ILE A 177 39.25 14.42 9.45
CA ILE A 177 39.09 15.52 8.51
C ILE A 177 40.50 15.99 8.12
N ASP A 178 40.95 15.81 6.88
CA ASP A 178 42.34 16.06 6.47
C ASP A 178 42.67 17.56 6.30
N ASP A 179 41.69 18.38 5.92
CA ASP A 179 41.81 19.84 5.80
C ASP A 179 40.49 20.61 6.01
N ASN A 180 40.45 21.91 5.70
CA ASN A 180 39.25 22.74 5.90
C ASN A 180 38.20 22.65 4.78
N THR A 181 38.44 21.83 3.77
CA THR A 181 37.49 21.51 2.70
C THR A 181 36.88 20.13 2.85
N ASP A 182 37.49 19.29 3.68
CA ASP A 182 37.10 17.92 3.90
C ASP A 182 35.88 17.75 4.81
N ILE A 183 35.07 16.75 4.44
CA ILE A 183 33.78 16.41 4.99
C ILE A 183 33.66 14.90 4.88
N ASP A 184 33.27 14.23 5.95
CA ASP A 184 32.97 12.79 5.89
C ASP A 184 31.48 12.51 5.87
N PHE A 185 31.03 11.54 5.06
CA PHE A 185 29.70 10.94 5.21
C PHE A 185 29.75 9.42 5.46
N TYR A 186 28.89 8.98 6.38
CA TYR A 186 28.65 7.57 6.67
C TYR A 186 27.17 7.25 6.54
N SER A 187 26.83 6.11 5.93
CA SER A 187 25.43 5.71 5.73
C SER A 187 25.06 4.46 6.53
N PHE A 188 23.86 4.44 7.08
CA PHE A 188 23.32 3.29 7.82
C PHE A 188 21.80 3.22 7.71
N ALA A 189 21.23 2.03 7.82
CA ALA A 189 19.78 1.84 7.84
C ALA A 189 19.21 1.97 9.26
N ALA A 190 18.09 2.69 9.40
CA ALA A 190 17.35 2.79 10.66
C ALA A 190 15.84 2.62 10.43
N ALA A 191 15.17 1.98 11.39
CA ALA A 191 13.73 1.81 11.41
C ALA A 191 13.02 2.97 12.15
N LEU A 192 11.73 3.12 11.89
CA LEU A 192 10.88 4.07 12.59
C LEU A 192 10.97 3.85 14.11
N THR A 193 11.04 4.94 14.89
CA THR A 193 11.16 4.96 16.35
C THR A 193 12.45 4.40 16.95
N GLN A 194 13.33 3.81 16.14
CA GLN A 194 14.65 3.40 16.59
C GLN A 194 15.45 4.63 17.06
N GLN A 195 16.43 4.41 17.95
CA GLN A 195 17.26 5.48 18.48
C GLN A 195 18.72 5.28 18.09
N VAL A 196 19.44 6.36 17.81
CA VAL A 196 20.88 6.34 17.59
C VAL A 196 21.60 7.27 18.56
N THR A 197 22.74 6.81 19.07
CA THR A 197 23.73 7.65 19.74
C THR A 197 25.00 7.65 18.89
N VAL A 198 25.50 8.83 18.55
CA VAL A 198 26.72 9.02 17.76
C VAL A 198 27.67 9.90 18.55
N ARG A 199 28.94 9.49 18.65
CA ARG A 199 30.02 10.25 19.26
C ARG A 199 31.16 10.42 18.27
N ILE A 200 31.65 11.64 18.12
CA ILE A 200 32.89 11.95 17.41
C ILE A 200 33.89 12.44 18.44
N ILE A 201 34.96 11.68 18.64
CA ILE A 201 35.93 11.87 19.71
C ILE A 201 37.25 12.26 19.06
N PRO A 202 37.79 13.47 19.26
CA PRO A 202 39.13 13.80 18.79
C PRO A 202 40.16 12.76 19.23
N SER A 203 41.00 12.31 18.30
CA SER A 203 41.98 11.26 18.59
C SER A 203 43.17 11.85 19.35
N ASP A 204 43.52 11.22 20.47
CA ASP A 204 44.68 11.57 21.28
C ASP A 204 45.87 10.62 21.01
N PRO A 205 47.11 11.09 21.19
CA PRO A 205 48.27 10.23 21.23
C PRO A 205 48.33 9.63 22.62
N ILE A 206 47.80 8.42 22.82
CA ILE A 206 47.93 7.72 24.11
C ILE A 206 49.41 7.42 24.36
N LEU A 207 50.12 8.35 25.00
CA LEU A 207 51.45 8.08 25.54
C LEU A 207 51.27 7.11 26.70
N PRO A 208 51.99 5.96 26.73
CA PRO A 208 51.82 4.94 27.77
C PRO A 208 52.05 5.41 29.22
N GLY A 209 52.45 6.66 29.45
CA GLY A 209 52.82 7.22 30.75
C GLY A 209 52.01 8.43 31.24
N ASP A 210 51.13 9.04 30.43
CA ASP A 210 50.38 10.24 30.85
C ASP A 210 49.01 10.35 30.17
N PRO A 211 47.93 9.83 30.79
CA PRO A 211 46.57 9.89 30.23
C PRO A 211 45.89 11.26 30.39
N VAL A 212 46.64 12.31 30.77
CA VAL A 212 46.11 13.66 30.99
C VAL A 212 46.72 14.67 30.01
N ASN A 213 47.82 14.31 29.35
CA ASN A 213 48.48 15.17 28.39
C ASN A 213 48.29 14.65 26.96
N ASP A 214 47.40 15.31 26.23
CA ASP A 214 47.09 14.99 24.84
C ASP A 214 48.18 15.47 23.87
N SER A 215 49.25 16.12 24.35
CA SER A 215 50.30 16.68 23.49
C SER A 215 51.59 15.86 23.44
N TYR A 216 52.30 15.94 22.31
CA TYR A 216 53.67 15.46 22.14
C TYR A 216 54.57 16.53 21.52
N LEU A 217 55.90 16.35 21.61
CA LEU A 217 56.86 17.28 21.00
C LEU A 217 57.09 16.97 19.52
N GLU A 218 56.99 17.98 18.65
CA GLU A 218 57.33 17.93 17.23
C GLU A 218 58.17 19.14 16.79
N GLY A 219 58.93 19.02 15.71
CA GLY A 219 59.79 20.08 15.21
C GLY A 219 60.66 19.63 14.05
N ALA A 220 61.25 20.58 13.32
CA ALA A 220 62.08 20.28 12.17
C ALA A 220 63.48 19.77 12.58
N GLN A 221 64.07 18.96 11.71
CA GLN A 221 65.52 18.73 11.71
C GLN A 221 66.24 19.94 11.07
N ASN A 222 67.38 20.34 11.65
CA ASN A 222 68.21 21.41 11.11
C ASN A 222 68.98 20.93 9.86
N VAL A 223 69.41 21.88 9.03
CA VAL A 223 70.17 21.61 7.78
C VAL A 223 71.50 20.88 8.03
N ASP A 224 72.07 21.03 9.23
CA ASP A 224 73.30 20.32 9.64
C ASP A 224 73.06 18.91 10.19
N GLY A 225 71.81 18.42 10.13
CA GLY A 225 71.39 17.10 10.62
C GLY A 225 71.08 17.06 12.12
N THR A 226 71.29 18.15 12.86
CA THR A 226 70.95 18.21 14.30
C THR A 226 69.45 18.39 14.51
N CYS A 227 68.93 17.91 15.65
CA CYS A 227 67.51 18.06 15.97
C CYS A 227 67.20 19.33 16.77
N THR A 228 66.08 19.97 16.45
CA THR A 228 65.47 20.98 17.31
C THR A 228 64.91 20.35 18.58
N ALA A 229 64.65 21.17 19.61
CA ALA A 229 64.03 20.69 20.86
C ALA A 229 62.55 20.30 20.69
N GLY A 230 61.94 20.67 19.55
CA GLY A 230 60.51 20.58 19.30
C GLY A 230 59.66 21.55 20.12
N VAL A 231 58.39 21.61 19.78
CA VAL A 231 57.32 22.34 20.47
C VAL A 231 56.18 21.36 20.78
N ALA A 232 55.42 21.62 21.84
CA ALA A 232 54.26 20.81 22.15
C ALA A 232 53.18 21.00 21.09
N PHE A 233 52.70 19.88 20.55
CA PHE A 233 51.62 19.78 19.58
C PHE A 233 50.51 18.91 20.16
N ASP A 234 49.30 19.46 20.18
CA ASP A 234 48.09 18.79 20.66
C ASP A 234 47.21 18.45 19.44
N PRO A 235 47.19 17.19 18.97
CA PRO A 235 46.42 16.80 17.80
C PRO A 235 44.90 16.81 18.04
N THR A 236 44.41 16.98 19.27
CA THR A 236 42.97 16.91 19.58
C THR A 236 42.24 18.23 19.27
N THR A 237 42.97 19.34 19.17
CA THR A 237 42.42 20.70 19.06
C THR A 237 42.72 21.39 17.74
N GLN A 238 43.07 20.64 16.69
CA GLN A 238 43.49 21.18 15.40
C GLN A 238 42.31 21.74 14.58
N GLN A 239 41.16 21.06 14.64
CA GLN A 239 39.90 21.55 14.09
C GLN A 239 38.76 21.45 15.11
N ASP A 240 37.77 22.33 14.93
CA ASP A 240 36.50 22.29 15.64
C ASP A 240 35.54 21.38 14.86
N LEU A 241 35.41 20.13 15.29
CA LEU A 241 34.61 19.13 14.59
C LEU A 241 33.12 19.41 14.78
N ILE A 242 32.31 19.15 13.77
CA ILE A 242 30.85 19.26 13.84
C ILE A 242 30.25 17.92 13.41
N LEU A 243 29.35 17.41 14.25
CA LEU A 243 28.58 16.20 13.98
C LEU A 243 27.15 16.56 13.54
N ASP A 244 26.78 16.15 12.33
CA ASP A 244 25.41 16.23 11.81
C ASP A 244 24.82 14.83 11.62
N LEU A 245 23.54 14.68 11.90
CA LEU A 245 22.73 13.55 11.48
C LEU A 245 21.75 14.01 10.40
N ILE A 246 21.71 13.30 9.28
CA ILE A 246 20.99 13.68 8.06
C ILE A 246 19.93 12.63 7.74
N GLY A 247 18.75 13.10 7.35
CA GLY A 247 17.61 12.26 7.00
C GLY A 247 17.75 11.54 5.65
N PRO A 248 16.75 10.72 5.28
CA PRO A 248 16.85 9.83 4.11
C PRO A 248 16.92 10.50 2.74
N ASN A 249 16.69 11.81 2.66
CA ASN A 249 16.88 12.58 1.42
C ASN A 249 18.33 13.03 1.19
N GLY A 250 19.26 12.64 2.07
CA GLY A 250 20.69 12.92 1.96
C GLY A 250 21.11 14.37 2.20
N THR A 251 20.17 15.27 2.51
CA THR A 251 20.44 16.72 2.57
C THR A 251 19.87 17.41 3.81
N THR A 252 18.78 16.91 4.38
CA THR A 252 18.14 17.54 5.54
C THR A 252 18.81 17.10 6.84
N VAL A 253 19.43 18.04 7.55
CA VAL A 253 19.95 17.82 8.91
C VAL A 253 18.77 17.65 9.87
N VAL A 254 18.69 16.48 10.51
CA VAL A 254 17.63 16.12 11.48
C VAL A 254 18.09 16.28 12.93
N ALA A 255 19.41 16.27 13.18
CA ALA A 255 20.04 16.65 14.44
C ALA A 255 21.48 17.10 14.19
N ALA A 256 22.04 17.93 15.06
CA ALA A 256 23.43 18.37 15.00
C ALA A 256 24.00 18.62 16.39
N ALA A 257 25.31 18.45 16.54
CA ALA A 257 26.11 18.88 17.67
C ALA A 257 27.19 19.86 17.16
N PRO A 258 26.89 21.17 17.11
CA PRO A 258 27.80 22.17 16.54
C PRO A 258 28.39 23.13 17.58
N THR A 259 28.26 22.82 18.87
CA THR A 259 28.49 23.81 19.95
C THR A 259 29.64 23.47 20.87
N GLN A 260 30.25 22.29 20.76
CA GLN A 260 31.46 22.06 21.54
C GLN A 260 32.60 22.88 20.94
N VAL A 261 33.66 22.99 21.72
CA VAL A 261 34.91 23.60 21.26
C VAL A 261 35.86 22.48 20.83
N ALA A 262 36.80 22.81 19.94
CA ALA A 262 37.88 21.90 19.54
C ALA A 262 38.50 21.16 20.75
N GLY A 263 38.79 19.87 20.57
CA GLY A 263 39.27 18.97 21.62
C GLY A 263 38.17 18.28 22.44
N VAL A 264 36.91 18.70 22.34
CA VAL A 264 35.80 18.08 23.06
C VAL A 264 35.03 17.10 22.16
N THR A 265 34.51 16.02 22.75
CA THR A 265 33.67 15.04 22.05
C THR A 265 32.35 15.66 21.58
N GLU A 266 32.04 15.52 20.29
CA GLU A 266 30.70 15.80 19.76
C GLU A 266 29.76 14.63 20.03
N LEU A 267 28.52 14.92 20.40
CA LEU A 267 27.53 13.91 20.82
C LEU A 267 26.12 14.25 20.33
N ILE A 268 25.54 13.34 19.56
CA ILE A 268 24.09 13.22 19.37
C ILE A 268 23.64 12.03 20.20
N ALA A 269 22.89 12.26 21.28
CA ALA A 269 22.47 11.22 22.22
C ALA A 269 21.01 10.79 21.99
N ALA A 270 20.78 9.47 21.85
CA ALA A 270 19.46 8.85 21.81
C ALA A 270 18.46 9.51 20.83
N PHE A 271 18.93 9.95 19.67
CA PHE A 271 18.08 10.57 18.66
C PHE A 271 17.07 9.57 18.11
N LYS A 272 15.78 9.89 18.19
CA LYS A 272 14.68 9.02 17.75
C LYS A 272 14.27 9.30 16.30
N PHE A 273 14.35 8.29 15.44
CA PHE A 273 13.92 8.42 14.05
C PHE A 273 12.39 8.51 13.90
N THR A 274 11.95 9.43 13.04
CA THR A 274 10.53 9.63 12.66
C THR A 274 10.21 9.09 11.26
N THR A 275 11.21 8.62 10.53
CA THR A 275 11.12 8.00 9.21
C THR A 275 12.05 6.81 9.18
N ALA A 276 11.62 5.69 8.57
CA ALA A 276 12.51 4.57 8.29
C ALA A 276 13.30 4.82 6.99
N GLY A 277 14.48 4.23 6.86
CA GLY A 277 15.31 4.30 5.65
C GLY A 277 16.80 4.45 5.95
N THR A 278 17.58 4.70 4.90
CA THR A 278 19.01 5.04 5.01
C THR A 278 19.15 6.44 5.56
N HIS A 279 19.92 6.60 6.63
CA HIS A 279 20.29 7.89 7.23
C HIS A 279 21.80 8.08 7.12
N TYR A 280 22.25 9.32 7.33
CA TYR A 280 23.66 9.65 7.18
C TYR A 280 24.21 10.37 8.41
N ILE A 281 25.40 9.99 8.85
CA ILE A 281 26.24 10.79 9.74
C ILE A 281 27.13 11.64 8.85
N ARG A 282 27.25 12.92 9.16
CA ARG A 282 28.21 13.80 8.51
C ARG A 282 29.13 14.42 9.56
N VAL A 283 30.44 14.32 9.34
CA VAL A 283 31.46 14.96 10.17
C VAL A 283 32.13 16.05 9.33
N ARG A 284 32.35 17.23 9.90
CA ARG A 284 32.99 18.35 9.21
C ARG A 284 33.98 19.04 10.13
N GLY A 285 35.02 19.62 9.53
CA GLY A 285 35.96 20.49 10.23
C GLY A 285 35.49 21.94 10.38
N GLY A 286 36.33 22.72 11.05
CA GLY A 286 36.25 24.18 11.11
C GLY A 286 36.94 24.84 9.93
N THR A 287 37.41 26.08 10.10
CA THR A 287 38.08 26.83 9.02
C THR A 287 39.60 26.64 8.98
N ASN A 288 40.17 25.96 9.98
CA ASN A 288 41.60 25.75 10.09
C ASN A 288 42.06 24.71 9.06
N ASP A 289 43.00 25.09 8.21
CA ASP A 289 43.61 24.17 7.25
C ASP A 289 44.63 23.25 7.96
N ARG A 290 44.11 22.32 8.76
CA ARG A 290 44.86 21.31 9.53
C ARG A 290 44.11 19.98 9.51
N ALA A 291 44.83 18.86 9.61
CA ALA A 291 44.15 17.58 9.82
C ALA A 291 43.61 17.48 11.25
N GLN A 292 42.48 16.82 11.43
CA GLN A 292 41.92 16.48 12.73
C GLN A 292 41.49 15.03 12.71
N LEU A 293 42.28 14.17 13.36
CA LEU A 293 41.94 12.78 13.54
C LEU A 293 40.84 12.64 14.59
N TYR A 294 39.94 11.67 14.38
CA TYR A 294 38.88 11.34 15.31
C TYR A 294 38.57 9.84 15.34
N ARG A 295 37.88 9.44 16.41
CA ARG A 295 37.22 8.15 16.57
C ARG A 295 35.72 8.37 16.52
N MET A 296 35.03 7.61 15.67
CA MET A 296 33.57 7.56 15.65
C MET A 296 33.08 6.38 16.47
N GLU A 297 32.11 6.61 17.36
CA GLU A 297 31.36 5.56 18.04
C GLU A 297 29.88 5.71 17.71
N VAL A 298 29.23 4.61 17.32
CA VAL A 298 27.79 4.60 16.97
C VAL A 298 27.11 3.46 17.71
N LEU A 299 26.03 3.78 18.42
CA LEU A 299 25.11 2.82 19.02
C LEU A 299 23.73 3.04 18.42
N LEU A 300 23.31 2.11 17.57
CA LEU A 300 21.93 2.04 17.10
C LEU A 300 21.17 1.09 18.03
N GLU A 301 20.18 1.57 18.76
CA GLU A 301 19.39 0.76 19.68
C GLU A 301 18.48 -0.21 18.93
N GLY A 302 17.97 -1.25 19.60
CA GLY A 302 16.86 -2.03 19.06
C GLY A 302 15.62 -1.14 18.84
N VAL A 303 14.70 -1.56 17.96
CA VAL A 303 13.40 -0.87 17.84
C VAL A 303 12.71 -0.92 19.21
N PRO A 304 12.39 0.23 19.83
CA PRO A 304 11.75 0.25 21.13
C PRO A 304 10.46 -0.57 21.09
N PRO A 305 10.18 -1.37 22.14
CA PRO A 305 8.94 -2.11 22.20
C PRO A 305 7.74 -1.17 22.07
N SER A 306 6.79 -1.49 21.19
CA SER A 306 5.56 -0.72 21.03
C SER A 306 4.40 -1.61 20.62
N PRO A 307 3.14 -1.21 20.89
CA PRO A 307 2.01 -1.79 20.20
C PRO A 307 2.08 -1.46 18.70
N ALA A 308 1.54 -2.35 17.87
CA ALA A 308 1.33 -2.09 16.44
C ALA A 308 0.04 -2.78 16.04
N LEU A 309 -0.91 -2.04 15.48
CA LEU A 309 -2.24 -2.56 15.17
C LEU A 309 -2.42 -2.70 13.66
N THR A 310 -2.92 -3.86 13.25
CA THR A 310 -3.21 -4.17 11.84
C THR A 310 -4.61 -4.73 11.72
N VAL A 311 -5.35 -4.34 10.66
CA VAL A 311 -6.62 -4.99 10.30
C VAL A 311 -6.32 -6.33 9.65
N THR A 312 -6.73 -7.43 10.27
CA THR A 312 -6.44 -8.80 9.79
C THR A 312 -7.67 -9.49 9.20
N ALA A 313 -8.87 -9.05 9.55
CA ALA A 313 -10.11 -9.54 8.94
C ALA A 313 -11.18 -8.45 8.93
N LYS A 314 -12.10 -8.59 7.98
CA LYS A 314 -13.29 -7.75 7.84
C LYS A 314 -14.50 -8.60 7.49
N ARG A 315 -15.68 -8.23 8.00
CA ARG A 315 -16.94 -8.90 7.71
C ARG A 315 -18.03 -7.85 7.50
N LEU A 316 -18.75 -7.91 6.38
CA LEU A 316 -19.96 -7.12 6.19
C LEU A 316 -21.13 -7.80 6.88
N LEU A 317 -21.86 -7.06 7.71
CA LEU A 317 -23.02 -7.57 8.47
C LEU A 317 -24.34 -7.05 7.91
N ALA A 318 -24.38 -5.79 7.51
CA ALA A 318 -25.59 -5.16 6.98
C ALA A 318 -25.25 -4.02 6.03
N GLU A 319 -26.20 -3.77 5.14
CA GLU A 319 -26.18 -2.87 4.00
C GLU A 319 -27.51 -2.12 4.00
N SER A 320 -27.48 -0.80 3.80
CA SER A 320 -28.70 0.02 3.85
C SER A 320 -29.53 -0.03 2.57
N ASN A 321 -28.92 -0.37 1.43
CA ASN A 321 -29.58 -0.37 0.11
C ASN A 321 -30.35 -1.67 -0.17
N SER A 322 -31.35 -1.60 -1.04
CA SER A 322 -32.16 -2.76 -1.42
C SER A 322 -31.44 -3.84 -2.21
N GLY A 323 -30.29 -3.50 -2.80
CA GLY A 323 -29.45 -4.43 -3.55
C GLY A 323 -28.65 -5.40 -2.67
N ALA A 324 -28.28 -4.97 -1.45
CA ALA A 324 -27.55 -5.72 -0.40
C ALA A 324 -26.78 -6.93 -0.94
N ASN A 325 -25.85 -6.64 -1.85
CA ASN A 325 -25.19 -7.65 -2.67
C ASN A 325 -23.95 -8.24 -1.98
N GLY A 326 -23.71 -7.88 -0.72
CA GLY A 326 -22.57 -8.32 0.06
C GLY A 326 -21.31 -7.48 -0.17
N VAL A 327 -21.42 -6.34 -0.85
CA VAL A 327 -20.33 -5.39 -1.11
C VAL A 327 -20.82 -3.96 -0.92
N PRO A 328 -20.15 -3.15 -0.06
CA PRO A 328 -20.52 -1.76 0.16
C PRO A 328 -20.59 -0.95 -1.14
N ASP A 329 -21.65 -0.18 -1.33
CA ASP A 329 -21.84 0.64 -2.52
C ASP A 329 -21.66 2.15 -2.28
N PRO A 330 -21.33 2.93 -3.33
CA PRO A 330 -21.21 4.38 -3.19
C PRO A 330 -22.48 5.04 -2.63
N GLY A 331 -22.32 5.71 -1.49
CA GLY A 331 -23.38 6.39 -0.76
C GLY A 331 -24.14 5.50 0.21
N GLU A 332 -23.80 4.22 0.31
CA GLU A 332 -24.46 3.28 1.21
C GLU A 332 -23.91 3.37 2.64
N THR A 333 -24.79 3.16 3.63
CA THR A 333 -24.39 2.93 5.03
C THR A 333 -24.24 1.43 5.28
N VAL A 334 -23.09 1.05 5.86
CA VAL A 334 -22.75 -0.34 6.14
C VAL A 334 -22.43 -0.59 7.60
N GLN A 335 -22.70 -1.81 8.07
CA GLN A 335 -22.18 -2.34 9.34
C GLN A 335 -21.05 -3.31 9.06
N MET A 336 -19.84 -2.94 9.45
CA MET A 336 -18.63 -3.72 9.21
C MET A 336 -18.02 -4.18 10.53
N GLY A 337 -17.84 -5.50 10.67
CA GLY A 337 -16.96 -6.11 11.65
C GLY A 337 -15.51 -5.91 11.23
N VAL A 338 -14.71 -5.31 12.11
CA VAL A 338 -13.29 -5.02 11.91
C VAL A 338 -12.51 -5.78 12.97
N THR A 339 -11.67 -6.72 12.54
CA THR A 339 -10.75 -7.45 13.41
C THR A 339 -9.40 -6.79 13.39
N LEU A 340 -8.99 -6.28 14.56
CA LEU A 340 -7.65 -5.74 14.79
C LEU A 340 -6.80 -6.76 15.53
N THR A 341 -5.58 -6.95 15.05
CA THR A 341 -4.54 -7.76 15.70
C THR A 341 -3.41 -6.84 16.16
N ASN A 342 -2.92 -7.04 17.38
CA ASN A 342 -1.70 -6.39 17.84
C ASN A 342 -0.47 -7.16 17.33
N THR A 343 0.13 -6.70 16.25
CA THR A 343 1.35 -7.25 15.65
C THR A 343 2.63 -6.65 16.25
N GLY A 344 2.50 -5.77 17.24
CA GLY A 344 3.63 -5.16 17.95
C GLY A 344 4.18 -6.06 19.06
N THR A 345 5.13 -5.53 19.82
CA THR A 345 5.83 -6.24 20.90
C THR A 345 5.36 -5.84 22.28
N LEU A 346 4.58 -4.75 22.42
CA LEU A 346 3.92 -4.38 23.67
C LEU A 346 2.41 -4.54 23.59
N THR A 347 1.82 -4.86 24.74
CA THR A 347 0.38 -4.90 24.95
C THR A 347 -0.26 -3.52 24.78
N ALA A 348 -1.30 -3.43 23.94
CA ALA A 348 -2.17 -2.26 23.85
C ALA A 348 -3.23 -2.32 24.96
N ASN A 349 -3.03 -1.59 26.06
CA ASN A 349 -3.96 -1.54 27.18
C ASN A 349 -5.02 -0.45 26.99
N ASN A 350 -6.27 -0.74 27.36
CA ASN A 350 -7.40 0.20 27.23
C ASN A 350 -7.55 0.74 25.80
N LEU A 351 -7.38 -0.12 24.81
CA LEU A 351 -7.51 0.22 23.41
C LEU A 351 -8.96 0.63 23.08
N THR A 352 -9.09 1.85 22.58
CA THR A 352 -10.31 2.40 21.99
C THR A 352 -10.03 2.78 20.54
N VAL A 353 -10.96 2.47 19.65
CA VAL A 353 -10.82 2.74 18.22
C VAL A 353 -12.07 3.44 17.72
N GLY A 354 -11.89 4.57 17.05
CA GLY A 354 -12.93 5.27 16.32
C GLY A 354 -12.63 5.30 14.82
N ILE A 355 -13.61 5.71 14.02
CA ILE A 355 -13.39 6.07 12.63
C ILE A 355 -13.27 7.59 12.56
N SER A 356 -12.26 8.09 11.86
CA SER A 356 -12.18 9.51 11.53
C SER A 356 -12.94 9.79 10.23
N SER A 357 -13.75 10.84 10.21
CA SER A 357 -14.46 11.26 8.98
C SER A 357 -13.46 11.71 7.91
N SER A 358 -13.80 11.46 6.66
CA SER A 358 -13.07 11.96 5.48
C SER A 358 -14.08 12.41 4.41
N ALA A 359 -13.61 12.89 3.27
CA ALA A 359 -14.50 13.29 2.17
C ALA A 359 -15.44 12.15 1.71
N ASP A 360 -14.94 10.91 1.77
CA ASP A 360 -15.64 9.71 1.32
C ASP A 360 -16.21 8.86 2.46
N VAL A 361 -16.07 9.30 3.72
CA VAL A 361 -16.48 8.51 4.90
C VAL A 361 -17.30 9.36 5.86
N THR A 362 -18.58 8.98 6.02
CA THR A 362 -19.48 9.56 7.01
C THR A 362 -19.66 8.58 8.17
N VAL A 363 -19.40 9.02 9.40
CA VAL A 363 -19.34 8.13 10.57
C VAL A 363 -20.61 8.24 11.41
N PHE A 364 -21.22 7.10 11.75
CA PHE A 364 -22.40 7.05 12.63
C PHE A 364 -22.13 6.35 13.96
N SER A 365 -21.07 5.55 14.06
CA SER A 365 -20.65 4.90 15.30
C SER A 365 -19.69 5.79 16.12
N ALA A 366 -19.89 5.84 17.43
CA ALA A 366 -18.88 6.36 18.37
C ALA A 366 -17.65 5.45 18.44
N ALA A 367 -16.57 5.94 19.04
CA ALA A 367 -15.39 5.12 19.29
C ALA A 367 -15.72 3.93 20.22
N VAL A 368 -15.19 2.75 19.88
CA VAL A 368 -15.52 1.47 20.53
C VAL A 368 -14.30 0.91 21.26
N GLY A 369 -14.53 0.35 22.45
CA GLY A 369 -13.48 -0.30 23.24
C GLY A 369 -13.13 -1.69 22.73
N PHE A 370 -11.87 -1.90 22.36
CA PHE A 370 -11.28 -3.22 22.10
C PHE A 370 -10.72 -3.86 23.38
N GLY A 371 -10.55 -3.09 24.46
CA GLY A 371 -10.03 -3.60 25.73
C GLY A 371 -8.52 -3.72 25.71
N THR A 372 -7.97 -4.86 26.12
CA THR A 372 -6.52 -5.10 26.11
C THR A 372 -6.16 -6.11 25.03
N LEU A 373 -5.22 -5.76 24.15
CA LEU A 373 -4.66 -6.67 23.15
C LEU A 373 -3.17 -6.90 23.41
N ALA A 374 -2.81 -8.09 23.89
CA ALA A 374 -1.43 -8.54 23.99
C ALA A 374 -0.82 -8.78 22.59
N PRO A 375 0.51 -8.86 22.45
CA PRO A 375 1.15 -9.27 21.19
C PRO A 375 0.55 -10.56 20.62
N GLY A 376 0.12 -10.52 19.36
CA GLY A 376 -0.53 -11.63 18.64
C GLY A 376 -2.05 -11.75 18.87
N GLU A 377 -2.61 -11.10 19.89
CA GLU A 377 -4.05 -11.17 20.17
C GLU A 377 -4.88 -10.34 19.19
N SER A 378 -6.10 -10.79 18.95
CA SER A 378 -7.04 -10.17 18.02
C SER A 378 -8.40 -9.96 18.67
N ALA A 379 -9.09 -8.88 18.31
CA ALA A 379 -10.48 -8.69 18.66
C ALA A 379 -11.25 -8.05 17.50
N GLU A 380 -12.54 -8.38 17.39
CA GLU A 380 -13.46 -7.82 16.39
C GLU A 380 -14.44 -6.84 17.05
N ARG A 381 -14.68 -5.69 16.40
CA ARG A 381 -15.79 -4.78 16.74
C ARG A 381 -16.53 -4.34 15.50
N VAL A 382 -17.80 -4.01 15.65
CA VAL A 382 -18.65 -3.54 14.56
C VAL A 382 -18.68 -2.02 14.55
N PHE A 383 -18.51 -1.44 13.37
CA PHE A 383 -18.64 -0.02 13.11
C PHE A 383 -19.79 0.22 12.13
N THR A 384 -20.47 1.36 12.27
CA THR A 384 -21.50 1.82 11.34
C THR A 384 -21.05 3.13 10.70
N PHE A 385 -20.89 3.12 9.39
CA PHE A 385 -20.44 4.27 8.62
C PHE A 385 -20.96 4.16 7.19
N ALA A 386 -21.09 5.29 6.52
CA ALA A 386 -21.32 5.32 5.09
C ALA A 386 -20.02 5.57 4.33
N VAL A 387 -19.93 4.93 3.17
CA VAL A 387 -18.83 5.09 2.22
C VAL A 387 -19.35 5.73 0.96
N ALA A 388 -18.69 6.80 0.52
CA ALA A 388 -18.89 7.42 -0.78
C ALA A 388 -17.64 7.16 -1.66
N GLY A 389 -17.67 7.64 -2.89
CA GLY A 389 -16.57 7.49 -3.83
C GLY A 389 -17.05 7.06 -5.21
N ALA A 390 -16.10 6.78 -6.09
CA ALA A 390 -16.39 6.22 -7.41
C ALA A 390 -16.66 4.71 -7.31
N VAL A 391 -17.50 4.24 -8.22
CA VAL A 391 -17.73 2.81 -8.44
C VAL A 391 -16.40 2.08 -8.71
N GLY A 392 -16.17 0.96 -8.03
CA GLY A 392 -14.95 0.15 -8.09
C GLY A 392 -13.75 0.70 -7.31
N GLN A 393 -13.89 1.86 -6.65
CA GLN A 393 -12.83 2.45 -5.85
C GLN A 393 -12.58 1.65 -4.55
N THR A 394 -11.32 1.58 -4.10
CA THR A 394 -11.01 1.24 -2.71
C THR A 394 -10.86 2.51 -1.88
N VAL A 395 -11.75 2.67 -0.91
CA VAL A 395 -11.76 3.78 0.05
C VAL A 395 -11.01 3.34 1.31
N ASN A 396 -10.00 4.10 1.72
CA ASN A 396 -9.33 3.87 3.00
C ASN A 396 -10.10 4.57 4.11
N VAL A 397 -10.78 3.79 4.94
CA VAL A 397 -11.47 4.25 6.15
C VAL A 397 -10.41 4.39 7.26
N PRO A 398 -10.09 5.59 7.75
CA PRO A 398 -9.04 5.76 8.75
C PRO A 398 -9.55 5.40 10.15
N LEU A 399 -8.97 4.37 10.76
CA LEU A 399 -9.27 4.00 12.14
C LEU A 399 -8.32 4.73 13.09
N SER A 400 -8.85 5.65 13.91
CA SER A 400 -8.09 6.32 14.96
C SER A 400 -8.05 5.42 16.20
N ALA A 401 -6.89 4.81 16.47
CA ALA A 401 -6.65 3.96 17.62
C ALA A 401 -5.92 4.72 18.74
N SER A 402 -6.37 4.52 19.97
CA SER A 402 -5.77 5.09 21.18
C SER A 402 -5.73 4.04 22.28
N ALA A 403 -4.58 3.88 22.90
CA ALA A 403 -4.34 3.03 24.07
C ALA A 403 -3.44 3.79 25.06
N THR A 404 -3.24 3.26 26.27
CA THR A 404 -2.36 3.92 27.26
C THR A 404 -0.95 4.14 26.69
N GLY A 405 -0.57 5.39 26.45
CA GLY A 405 0.76 5.75 25.90
C GLY A 405 0.95 5.46 24.40
N TYR A 406 -0.11 5.14 23.66
CA TYR A 406 -0.06 4.80 22.24
C TYR A 406 -1.21 5.44 21.47
N SER A 407 -0.91 6.03 20.31
CA SER A 407 -1.91 6.47 19.36
C SER A 407 -1.42 6.22 17.94
N ALA A 408 -2.32 5.78 17.07
CA ALA A 408 -2.03 5.54 15.66
C ALA A 408 -3.29 5.66 14.81
N THR A 409 -3.09 5.92 13.52
CA THR A 409 -4.14 5.74 12.50
C THR A 409 -3.88 4.44 11.75
N VAL A 410 -4.82 3.50 11.84
CA VAL A 410 -4.74 2.21 11.14
C VAL A 410 -5.59 2.31 9.87
N PRO A 411 -5.03 2.05 8.68
CA PRO A 411 -5.81 2.06 7.45
C PRO A 411 -6.76 0.86 7.39
N PHE A 412 -8.03 1.10 7.06
CA PHE A 412 -9.02 0.06 6.79
C PHE A 412 -9.56 0.18 5.36
N PRO A 413 -9.02 -0.59 4.39
CA PRO A 413 -9.45 -0.52 3.00
C PRO A 413 -10.81 -1.21 2.79
N VAL A 414 -11.77 -0.45 2.29
CA VAL A 414 -13.11 -0.91 1.88
C VAL A 414 -13.23 -0.73 0.37
N SER A 415 -13.48 -1.84 -0.35
CA SER A 415 -13.70 -1.80 -1.79
C SER A 415 -15.19 -1.60 -2.06
N LEU A 416 -15.50 -0.64 -2.93
CA LEU A 416 -16.86 -0.40 -3.38
C LEU A 416 -17.24 -1.32 -4.52
N GLY A 417 -18.54 -1.60 -4.68
CA GLY A 417 -19.08 -2.32 -5.83
C GLY A 417 -18.61 -1.69 -7.15
N ALA A 418 -18.43 -2.50 -8.20
CA ALA A 418 -17.90 -2.06 -9.49
C ALA A 418 -18.96 -2.04 -10.61
N ASP A 419 -18.71 -1.23 -11.64
CA ASP A 419 -19.50 -1.20 -12.86
C ASP A 419 -18.98 -2.31 -13.77
N LEU A 420 -19.88 -3.10 -14.33
CA LEU A 420 -19.52 -4.26 -15.14
C LEU A 420 -19.37 -3.94 -16.62
N GLY A 421 -19.65 -2.70 -17.05
CA GLY A 421 -19.77 -2.43 -18.48
C GLY A 421 -20.94 -3.23 -19.10
N PRO A 422 -20.98 -3.42 -20.44
CA PRO A 422 -22.11 -4.09 -21.09
C PRO A 422 -22.27 -5.53 -20.59
N ALA A 423 -23.55 -5.95 -20.50
CA ALA A 423 -24.05 -7.06 -19.69
C ALA A 423 -23.20 -8.33 -19.71
N PRO A 424 -23.07 -9.00 -18.55
CA PRO A 424 -22.43 -10.31 -18.48
C PRO A 424 -23.13 -11.30 -19.42
N MET A 425 -22.40 -12.32 -19.89
CA MET A 425 -22.94 -13.38 -20.75
C MET A 425 -24.28 -13.87 -20.22
N ASP A 426 -25.36 -13.65 -20.96
CA ASP A 426 -26.73 -14.08 -20.69
C ASP A 426 -27.35 -14.49 -22.04
N GLU A 427 -27.16 -15.75 -22.40
CA GLU A 427 -27.54 -16.29 -23.70
C GLU A 427 -28.48 -17.49 -23.53
N HIS A 428 -29.64 -17.37 -24.16
CA HIS A 428 -30.72 -18.37 -24.17
C HIS A 428 -30.84 -19.11 -25.50
N PHE A 429 -30.10 -18.69 -26.53
CA PHE A 429 -30.15 -19.21 -27.90
C PHE A 429 -31.52 -19.08 -28.60
N ASP A 430 -32.49 -18.40 -27.98
CA ASP A 430 -33.86 -18.24 -28.44
C ASP A 430 -34.06 -17.20 -29.54
N ALA A 431 -33.14 -16.24 -29.64
CA ALA A 431 -33.30 -15.07 -30.51
C ALA A 431 -33.09 -15.36 -32.01
N SER A 432 -32.34 -16.41 -32.37
CA SER A 432 -32.00 -16.74 -33.76
C SER A 432 -31.78 -18.23 -33.96
N ALA A 433 -32.04 -18.73 -35.19
CA ALA A 433 -31.69 -20.09 -35.61
C ALA A 433 -30.22 -20.24 -36.07
N SER A 434 -29.42 -19.17 -35.97
CA SER A 434 -27.98 -19.17 -36.23
C SER A 434 -27.20 -18.99 -34.93
N LEU A 435 -25.92 -19.38 -34.93
CA LEU A 435 -25.03 -19.15 -33.79
C LEU A 435 -25.07 -17.65 -33.36
N PRO A 436 -25.21 -17.34 -32.07
CA PRO A 436 -25.25 -15.94 -31.63
C PRO A 436 -23.94 -15.20 -31.89
N THR A 437 -24.01 -13.87 -31.90
CA THR A 437 -22.83 -13.03 -32.17
C THR A 437 -21.73 -13.29 -31.13
N GLY A 438 -20.49 -13.46 -31.59
CA GLY A 438 -19.32 -13.70 -30.73
C GLY A 438 -19.13 -15.15 -30.28
N TRP A 439 -20.16 -16.00 -30.39
CA TRP A 439 -20.02 -17.44 -30.21
C TRP A 439 -19.31 -18.06 -31.41
N SER A 440 -18.58 -19.15 -31.19
CA SER A 440 -17.93 -19.91 -32.27
C SER A 440 -17.99 -21.40 -32.02
N GLN A 441 -17.95 -22.19 -33.09
CA GLN A 441 -17.92 -23.65 -33.01
C GLN A 441 -16.81 -24.23 -33.88
N SER A 442 -16.28 -25.39 -33.50
CA SER A 442 -15.33 -26.15 -34.31
C SER A 442 -15.49 -27.65 -34.07
N VAL A 443 -15.02 -28.44 -35.04
CA VAL A 443 -14.99 -29.90 -34.97
C VAL A 443 -13.57 -30.42 -35.14
N VAL A 444 -13.26 -31.52 -34.45
CA VAL A 444 -12.05 -32.30 -34.64
C VAL A 444 -12.44 -33.71 -35.09
N SER A 445 -11.72 -34.23 -36.07
CA SER A 445 -11.98 -35.52 -36.73
C SER A 445 -13.46 -35.66 -37.16
N SER A 446 -14.19 -36.63 -36.61
CA SER A 446 -15.54 -36.98 -37.08
C SER A 446 -16.66 -36.32 -36.27
N GLY A 447 -16.34 -35.34 -35.41
CA GLY A 447 -17.33 -34.65 -34.58
C GLY A 447 -18.37 -33.88 -35.42
N SER A 448 -19.57 -33.72 -34.87
CA SER A 448 -20.63 -32.93 -35.50
C SER A 448 -20.65 -31.51 -34.92
N PRO A 449 -20.80 -30.44 -35.72
CA PRO A 449 -20.74 -29.08 -35.20
C PRO A 449 -21.93 -28.79 -34.28
N TRP A 450 -21.70 -27.91 -33.30
CA TRP A 450 -22.77 -27.34 -32.50
C TRP A 450 -23.67 -26.43 -33.36
N VAL A 451 -24.99 -26.62 -33.29
CA VAL A 451 -25.99 -25.84 -34.01
C VAL A 451 -27.11 -25.38 -33.08
N VAL A 452 -27.76 -24.26 -33.40
CA VAL A 452 -29.02 -23.89 -32.73
C VAL A 452 -30.12 -24.85 -33.20
N SER A 453 -30.88 -25.38 -32.24
CA SER A 453 -31.80 -26.48 -32.48
C SER A 453 -33.09 -26.33 -31.66
N THR A 454 -34.21 -26.70 -32.27
CA THR A 454 -35.53 -26.78 -31.62
C THR A 454 -35.83 -28.19 -31.08
N ASN A 455 -34.89 -29.14 -31.16
CA ASN A 455 -35.13 -30.54 -30.78
C ASN A 455 -35.52 -30.71 -29.31
N ARG A 456 -34.87 -29.95 -28.42
CA ARG A 456 -35.11 -29.86 -26.97
C ARG A 456 -34.59 -28.50 -26.50
N PHE A 457 -35.19 -27.94 -25.46
CA PHE A 457 -34.78 -26.68 -24.86
C PHE A 457 -35.25 -26.60 -23.39
N SER A 458 -34.58 -25.78 -22.59
CA SER A 458 -34.91 -25.46 -21.20
C SER A 458 -35.85 -24.26 -21.19
N THR A 459 -35.43 -23.15 -21.81
CA THR A 459 -36.27 -22.00 -22.16
C THR A 459 -36.50 -22.01 -23.67
N GLY A 460 -37.71 -21.65 -24.12
CA GLY A 460 -38.10 -21.87 -25.51
C GLY A 460 -37.95 -20.61 -26.37
N PRO A 461 -37.71 -20.77 -27.70
CA PRO A 461 -37.91 -22.00 -28.47
C PRO A 461 -36.67 -22.86 -28.81
N ASN A 462 -35.44 -22.49 -28.41
CA ASN A 462 -34.21 -23.11 -28.95
C ASN A 462 -33.21 -23.52 -27.86
N SER A 463 -32.23 -24.35 -28.22
CA SER A 463 -30.99 -24.54 -27.45
C SER A 463 -29.82 -24.83 -28.38
N MET A 464 -28.58 -24.81 -27.87
CA MET A 464 -27.42 -25.30 -28.62
C MET A 464 -27.33 -26.82 -28.54
N TYR A 465 -27.13 -27.47 -29.68
CA TYR A 465 -27.12 -28.94 -29.78
C TYR A 465 -25.96 -29.45 -30.64
N SER A 466 -25.33 -30.54 -30.18
CA SER A 466 -24.43 -31.37 -30.98
C SER A 466 -24.85 -32.84 -30.87
N PRO A 467 -25.07 -33.55 -31.99
CA PRO A 467 -25.39 -34.98 -31.96
C PRO A 467 -24.15 -35.83 -31.63
N SER A 468 -24.39 -37.03 -31.09
CA SER A 468 -23.37 -38.09 -31.01
C SER A 468 -23.09 -38.66 -32.41
N VAL A 469 -21.86 -39.14 -32.65
CA VAL A 469 -21.40 -39.66 -33.95
C VAL A 469 -20.79 -41.06 -33.80
N ALA A 470 -20.81 -41.85 -34.89
CA ALA A 470 -20.39 -43.26 -34.89
C ALA A 470 -18.86 -43.46 -34.86
N SER A 471 -18.10 -42.37 -34.94
CA SER A 471 -16.65 -42.38 -35.11
C SER A 471 -16.02 -41.39 -34.14
N ALA A 472 -14.79 -41.66 -33.71
CA ALA A 472 -14.10 -40.80 -32.76
C ALA A 472 -14.01 -39.36 -33.28
N GLY A 473 -14.53 -38.43 -32.48
CA GLY A 473 -14.82 -37.06 -32.91
C GLY A 473 -15.03 -36.12 -31.74
N GLU A 474 -14.76 -34.83 -31.96
CA GLU A 474 -15.03 -33.79 -30.97
C GLU A 474 -15.79 -32.62 -31.56
N ALA A 475 -16.69 -32.05 -30.77
CA ALA A 475 -17.41 -30.83 -31.07
C ALA A 475 -17.16 -29.80 -29.96
N ARG A 476 -16.74 -28.60 -30.34
CA ARG A 476 -16.39 -27.52 -29.40
C ARG A 476 -17.27 -26.31 -29.65
N LEU A 477 -17.87 -25.78 -28.59
CA LEU A 477 -18.62 -24.54 -28.58
C LEU A 477 -17.90 -23.56 -27.64
N ASN A 478 -17.45 -22.42 -28.17
CA ASN A 478 -16.83 -21.36 -27.38
C ASN A 478 -17.81 -20.20 -27.22
N ALA A 479 -17.93 -19.72 -25.98
CA ALA A 479 -18.55 -18.44 -25.68
C ALA A 479 -17.67 -17.27 -26.17
N PRO A 480 -18.23 -16.05 -26.30
CA PRO A 480 -17.45 -14.83 -26.41
C PRO A 480 -16.49 -14.68 -25.22
N ALA A 481 -15.38 -13.96 -25.43
CA ALA A 481 -14.51 -13.56 -24.32
C ALA A 481 -15.23 -12.54 -23.44
N MET A 482 -15.13 -12.71 -22.12
CA MET A 482 -15.66 -11.78 -21.13
C MET A 482 -14.61 -11.49 -20.07
N THR A 483 -14.81 -10.46 -19.26
CA THR A 483 -13.93 -10.13 -18.14
C THR A 483 -14.52 -10.68 -16.85
N VAL A 484 -13.71 -11.35 -16.04
CA VAL A 484 -14.15 -11.82 -14.72
C VAL A 484 -14.34 -10.61 -13.80
N GLY A 485 -15.54 -10.46 -13.25
CA GLY A 485 -15.89 -9.37 -12.36
C GLY A 485 -15.16 -9.42 -11.01
N PRO A 486 -15.19 -8.32 -10.24
CA PRO A 486 -14.58 -8.27 -8.90
C PRO A 486 -15.15 -9.33 -7.96
N GLY A 487 -14.28 -9.99 -7.19
CA GLY A 487 -14.72 -11.09 -6.33
C GLY A 487 -15.02 -12.39 -7.10
N GLY A 488 -14.79 -12.44 -8.42
CA GLY A 488 -15.03 -13.60 -9.26
C GLY A 488 -16.43 -13.54 -9.89
N GLY A 489 -17.20 -14.63 -9.77
CA GLY A 489 -18.56 -14.70 -10.30
C GLY A 489 -19.08 -16.12 -10.36
N VAL A 490 -20.33 -16.31 -10.73
CA VAL A 490 -20.95 -17.64 -10.92
C VAL A 490 -21.32 -17.79 -12.39
N LEU A 491 -20.70 -18.74 -13.08
CA LEU A 491 -21.19 -19.24 -14.35
C LEU A 491 -22.31 -20.25 -14.07
N GLU A 492 -23.43 -20.09 -14.75
CA GLU A 492 -24.58 -21.00 -14.72
C GLU A 492 -24.97 -21.37 -16.15
N PHE A 493 -25.38 -22.61 -16.36
CA PHE A 493 -26.04 -23.03 -17.60
C PHE A 493 -26.90 -24.25 -17.34
N THR A 494 -27.93 -24.44 -18.15
CA THR A 494 -28.72 -25.67 -18.16
C THR A 494 -28.28 -26.56 -19.31
N HIS A 495 -28.28 -27.87 -19.09
CA HIS A 495 -27.90 -28.80 -20.14
C HIS A 495 -28.58 -30.16 -19.99
N ARG A 496 -28.70 -30.86 -21.12
CA ARG A 496 -29.29 -32.19 -21.18
C ARG A 496 -28.50 -33.04 -22.17
N TYR A 497 -28.16 -34.26 -21.77
CA TYR A 497 -27.35 -35.15 -22.60
C TYR A 497 -27.86 -36.58 -22.58
N LEU A 498 -27.65 -37.29 -23.68
CA LEU A 498 -27.72 -38.74 -23.77
C LEU A 498 -26.52 -39.19 -24.61
N LEU A 499 -25.52 -39.71 -23.92
CA LEU A 499 -24.18 -40.11 -24.36
C LEU A 499 -23.93 -41.59 -24.01
N GLU A 500 -23.01 -42.24 -24.71
CA GLU A 500 -22.59 -43.60 -24.34
C GLU A 500 -21.90 -43.58 -22.96
N SER A 501 -22.50 -44.27 -21.99
CA SER A 501 -22.06 -44.23 -20.59
C SER A 501 -20.61 -44.68 -20.43
N THR A 502 -19.80 -43.86 -19.75
CA THR A 502 -18.36 -44.02 -19.49
C THR A 502 -17.49 -44.06 -20.75
N ARG A 503 -18.02 -43.68 -21.92
CA ARG A 503 -17.30 -43.73 -23.20
C ARG A 503 -17.33 -42.40 -23.95
N ASP A 504 -18.51 -41.83 -24.10
CA ASP A 504 -18.72 -40.47 -24.59
C ASP A 504 -18.82 -39.52 -23.40
N GLY A 505 -18.29 -38.31 -23.56
CA GLY A 505 -18.25 -37.34 -22.46
C GLY A 505 -18.37 -35.89 -22.91
N GLY A 506 -19.13 -35.12 -22.13
CA GLY A 506 -19.16 -33.68 -22.18
C GLY A 506 -18.32 -33.07 -21.07
N VAL A 507 -17.48 -32.09 -21.39
CA VAL A 507 -16.68 -31.34 -20.39
C VAL A 507 -16.81 -29.84 -20.59
N LEU A 508 -16.67 -29.09 -19.50
CA LEU A 508 -16.57 -27.63 -19.50
C LEU A 508 -15.13 -27.21 -19.27
N GLU A 509 -14.60 -26.43 -20.19
CA GLU A 509 -13.23 -25.92 -20.17
C GLU A 509 -13.24 -24.38 -20.15
N ALA A 510 -12.15 -23.79 -19.67
CA ALA A 510 -11.94 -22.35 -19.70
C ALA A 510 -10.52 -22.00 -20.19
N SER A 511 -10.37 -20.83 -20.82
CA SER A 511 -9.09 -20.22 -21.15
C SER A 511 -9.02 -18.84 -20.51
N ARG A 512 -7.91 -18.53 -19.83
CA ARG A 512 -7.66 -17.25 -19.16
C ARG A 512 -6.59 -16.47 -19.94
N ASN A 513 -6.84 -15.20 -20.24
CA ASN A 513 -5.95 -14.27 -20.94
C ASN A 513 -5.35 -14.84 -22.25
N GLY A 514 -6.15 -15.60 -23.00
CA GLY A 514 -5.71 -16.23 -24.26
C GLY A 514 -4.77 -17.43 -24.08
N GLY A 515 -4.62 -17.96 -22.86
CA GLY A 515 -3.82 -19.14 -22.55
C GLY A 515 -4.44 -20.46 -23.02
N ALA A 516 -3.79 -21.58 -22.67
CA ALA A 516 -4.32 -22.91 -22.96
C ALA A 516 -5.65 -23.17 -22.22
N PHE A 517 -6.56 -23.91 -22.87
CA PHE A 517 -7.80 -24.34 -22.24
C PHE A 517 -7.50 -25.42 -21.17
N PHE A 518 -8.14 -25.29 -20.01
CA PHE A 518 -8.09 -26.24 -18.91
C PHE A 518 -9.49 -26.66 -18.48
N ASP A 519 -9.63 -27.78 -17.76
CA ASP A 519 -10.91 -28.22 -17.19
C ASP A 519 -11.36 -27.28 -16.09
N LEU A 520 -12.53 -26.65 -16.23
CA LEU A 520 -12.99 -25.67 -15.26
C LEU A 520 -13.38 -26.32 -13.93
N LEU A 521 -14.03 -27.49 -13.96
CA LEU A 521 -14.56 -28.16 -12.76
C LEU A 521 -13.44 -28.82 -11.94
N ASN A 522 -12.29 -29.13 -12.58
CA ASN A 522 -11.08 -29.61 -11.92
C ASN A 522 -9.98 -28.54 -11.86
N SER A 523 -10.36 -27.32 -11.47
CA SER A 523 -9.46 -26.17 -11.34
C SER A 523 -9.59 -25.51 -9.96
N ALA A 524 -9.08 -24.28 -9.81
CA ALA A 524 -9.31 -23.48 -8.61
C ALA A 524 -10.77 -22.96 -8.48
N ALA A 525 -11.60 -23.09 -9.51
CA ALA A 525 -13.02 -22.76 -9.44
C ALA A 525 -13.78 -23.75 -8.53
N THR A 526 -14.87 -23.29 -7.92
CA THR A 526 -15.69 -24.10 -7.00
C THR A 526 -17.01 -24.49 -7.65
N VAL A 527 -17.29 -25.79 -7.77
CA VAL A 527 -18.58 -26.28 -8.26
C VAL A 527 -19.64 -26.10 -7.17
N LEU A 528 -20.72 -25.39 -7.49
CA LEU A 528 -21.85 -25.16 -6.58
C LEU A 528 -22.96 -26.21 -6.78
N SER A 529 -23.19 -26.63 -8.03
CA SER A 529 -24.12 -27.69 -8.41
C SER A 529 -23.82 -28.21 -9.82
N GLY A 530 -24.33 -29.41 -10.15
CA GLY A 530 -24.24 -29.98 -11.50
C GLY A 530 -22.86 -30.52 -11.90
N ASP A 531 -22.09 -31.02 -10.93
CA ASP A 531 -20.75 -31.57 -11.17
C ASP A 531 -20.74 -32.73 -12.19
N TYR A 532 -19.54 -33.12 -12.65
CA TYR A 532 -19.37 -34.31 -13.48
C TYR A 532 -19.92 -35.56 -12.79
N ASN A 533 -20.55 -36.44 -13.55
CA ASN A 533 -21.27 -37.59 -13.01
C ASN A 533 -20.53 -38.93 -13.18
N GLY A 534 -19.35 -38.92 -13.80
CA GLY A 534 -18.54 -40.12 -13.99
C GLY A 534 -17.20 -39.87 -14.68
N VAL A 535 -16.44 -40.95 -14.86
CA VAL A 535 -15.13 -40.94 -15.51
C VAL A 535 -15.22 -41.69 -16.83
N ILE A 536 -14.60 -41.16 -17.88
CA ILE A 536 -14.47 -41.86 -19.16
C ILE A 536 -13.44 -42.98 -19.03
N ALA A 537 -13.82 -44.21 -19.36
CA ALA A 537 -12.95 -45.37 -19.21
C ALA A 537 -11.66 -45.21 -20.00
N SER A 538 -10.53 -45.64 -19.43
CA SER A 538 -9.21 -45.54 -20.07
C SER A 538 -9.11 -46.28 -21.42
N SER A 539 -9.97 -47.27 -21.63
CA SER A 539 -10.09 -48.07 -22.86
C SER A 539 -11.26 -47.65 -23.76
N ALA A 540 -11.91 -46.51 -23.51
CA ALA A 540 -13.10 -46.10 -24.26
C ALA A 540 -12.79 -45.73 -25.72
N GLY A 541 -11.55 -45.37 -26.06
CA GLY A 541 -11.20 -44.84 -27.39
C GLY A 541 -11.65 -43.39 -27.59
N SER A 542 -11.91 -42.67 -26.49
CA SER A 542 -12.28 -41.25 -26.47
C SER A 542 -11.03 -40.38 -26.28
N ALA A 543 -11.05 -39.14 -26.81
CA ALA A 543 -9.94 -38.20 -26.64
C ALA A 543 -9.81 -37.65 -25.20
N ILE A 544 -10.77 -37.93 -24.32
CA ILE A 544 -10.77 -37.56 -22.90
C ILE A 544 -10.76 -38.80 -21.98
N ASN A 545 -10.16 -39.91 -22.43
CA ASN A 545 -9.98 -41.12 -21.62
C ASN A 545 -9.35 -40.80 -20.24
N GLY A 546 -9.94 -41.36 -19.18
CA GLY A 546 -9.49 -41.17 -17.80
C GLY A 546 -9.90 -39.85 -17.16
N ARG A 547 -10.59 -38.96 -17.88
CA ARG A 547 -11.07 -37.67 -17.38
C ARG A 547 -12.49 -37.80 -16.81
N GLU A 548 -12.79 -37.01 -15.79
CA GLU A 548 -14.16 -36.79 -15.34
C GLU A 548 -14.95 -36.01 -16.39
N ALA A 549 -16.21 -36.37 -16.59
CA ALA A 549 -17.09 -35.78 -17.59
C ALA A 549 -18.57 -36.01 -17.23
N TRP A 550 -19.44 -35.28 -17.90
CA TRP A 550 -20.84 -35.68 -18.02
C TRP A 550 -20.95 -36.82 -19.05
N THR A 551 -21.34 -38.00 -18.59
CA THR A 551 -21.49 -39.22 -19.41
C THR A 551 -22.80 -39.93 -19.10
N GLY A 552 -23.24 -40.84 -19.98
CA GLY A 552 -24.55 -41.51 -19.84
C GLY A 552 -25.70 -40.56 -20.14
N SER A 553 -26.72 -40.48 -19.27
CA SER A 553 -27.96 -39.76 -19.57
C SER A 553 -28.45 -38.83 -18.47
N ALA A 554 -28.91 -37.64 -18.85
CA ALA A 554 -29.74 -36.76 -18.04
C ALA A 554 -31.20 -36.79 -18.55
N ALA A 555 -32.13 -37.22 -17.68
CA ALA A 555 -33.54 -37.44 -18.04
C ALA A 555 -34.33 -36.13 -18.25
N SER A 556 -33.84 -35.02 -17.70
CA SER A 556 -34.32 -33.63 -17.87
C SER A 556 -33.12 -32.71 -18.07
N PHE A 557 -33.36 -31.42 -18.37
CA PHE A 557 -32.31 -30.42 -18.22
C PHE A 557 -31.89 -30.35 -16.74
N VAL A 558 -30.58 -30.25 -16.51
CA VAL A 558 -29.97 -30.05 -15.19
C VAL A 558 -29.20 -28.74 -15.20
N SER A 559 -29.12 -28.05 -14.06
CA SER A 559 -28.36 -26.81 -13.90
C SER A 559 -26.98 -27.09 -13.33
N THR A 560 -25.97 -26.53 -13.98
CA THR A 560 -24.58 -26.54 -13.53
C THR A 560 -24.17 -25.13 -13.17
N ARG A 561 -23.67 -24.94 -11.94
CA ARG A 561 -23.26 -23.64 -11.39
C ARG A 561 -21.84 -23.73 -10.88
N VAL A 562 -20.97 -22.86 -11.35
CA VAL A 562 -19.53 -22.86 -11.03
C VAL A 562 -19.10 -21.46 -10.60
N ARG A 563 -18.57 -21.34 -9.38
CA ARG A 563 -18.00 -20.10 -8.85
C ARG A 563 -16.55 -19.93 -9.29
N LEU A 564 -16.28 -18.85 -10.00
CA LEU A 564 -14.93 -18.42 -10.36
C LEU A 564 -14.21 -17.79 -9.15
N PRO A 565 -12.89 -18.00 -9.00
CA PRO A 565 -12.11 -17.39 -7.93
C PRO A 565 -12.04 -15.87 -8.00
N ALA A 566 -12.06 -15.20 -6.84
CA ALA A 566 -11.80 -13.77 -6.73
C ALA A 566 -10.43 -13.35 -7.27
N ALA A 567 -9.43 -14.24 -7.18
CA ALA A 567 -8.09 -14.00 -7.72
C ALA A 567 -8.05 -13.87 -9.25
N TRP A 568 -9.14 -14.20 -9.97
CA TRP A 568 -9.23 -14.05 -11.42
C TRP A 568 -9.86 -12.72 -11.84
N THR A 569 -10.21 -11.84 -10.90
CA THR A 569 -10.78 -10.51 -11.15
C THR A 569 -9.97 -9.75 -12.21
N GLY A 570 -10.65 -9.20 -13.22
CA GLY A 570 -10.05 -8.38 -14.28
C GLY A 570 -9.40 -9.18 -15.42
N GLU A 571 -9.34 -10.50 -15.33
CA GLU A 571 -8.83 -11.33 -16.40
C GLU A 571 -9.87 -11.57 -17.49
N SER A 572 -9.41 -11.72 -18.75
CA SER A 572 -10.28 -12.17 -19.84
C SER A 572 -10.44 -13.69 -19.78
N ILE A 573 -11.68 -14.18 -19.84
CA ILE A 573 -12.01 -15.60 -19.81
C ILE A 573 -12.90 -15.99 -20.99
N ILE A 574 -12.64 -17.18 -21.56
CA ILE A 574 -13.49 -17.82 -22.57
C ILE A 574 -13.91 -19.19 -22.03
N PHE A 575 -15.21 -19.48 -22.03
CA PHE A 575 -15.75 -20.79 -21.71
C PHE A 575 -15.92 -21.64 -22.96
N ARG A 576 -15.65 -22.95 -22.83
CA ARG A 576 -15.80 -23.93 -23.90
C ARG A 576 -16.52 -25.18 -23.43
N TRP A 577 -17.60 -25.52 -24.10
CA TRP A 577 -18.23 -26.83 -23.97
C TRP A 577 -17.70 -27.77 -25.04
N ARG A 578 -17.18 -28.91 -24.62
CA ARG A 578 -16.51 -29.89 -25.48
C ARG A 578 -17.20 -31.24 -25.36
N LEU A 579 -17.88 -31.66 -26.42
CA LEU A 579 -18.41 -33.00 -26.57
C LEU A 579 -17.37 -33.89 -27.24
N VAL A 580 -17.10 -35.06 -26.69
CA VAL A 580 -16.17 -36.05 -27.25
C VAL A 580 -16.88 -37.39 -27.38
N ASN A 581 -16.88 -37.93 -28.60
CA ASN A 581 -17.44 -39.24 -28.91
C ASN A 581 -16.35 -40.27 -29.17
N ASN A 582 -16.62 -41.51 -28.81
CA ASN A 582 -15.82 -42.66 -29.18
C ASN A 582 -16.38 -43.36 -30.45
N PRO A 583 -15.71 -44.38 -31.01
CA PRO A 583 -16.14 -45.00 -32.27
C PRO A 583 -17.06 -46.22 -32.08
N THR A 584 -17.92 -46.27 -31.05
CA THR A 584 -18.77 -47.45 -30.77
C THR A 584 -20.24 -47.24 -31.02
N LEU A 585 -20.94 -46.41 -30.23
CA LEU A 585 -22.39 -46.31 -30.27
C LEU A 585 -22.84 -44.88 -30.56
N VAL A 586 -23.77 -44.73 -31.51
CA VAL A 586 -24.49 -43.47 -31.72
C VAL A 586 -25.72 -43.43 -30.85
N VAL A 587 -25.82 -42.37 -30.05
CA VAL A 587 -27.00 -42.03 -29.25
C VAL A 587 -27.51 -40.62 -29.65
N THR A 588 -28.15 -39.87 -28.76
CA THR A 588 -28.72 -38.56 -29.13
C THR A 588 -27.69 -37.44 -29.15
N GLY A 589 -26.84 -37.27 -28.14
CA GLY A 589 -25.91 -36.12 -28.05
C GLY A 589 -26.22 -35.19 -26.89
N TRP A 590 -25.86 -33.91 -27.02
CA TRP A 590 -25.84 -32.94 -25.93
C TRP A 590 -26.47 -31.59 -26.31
N ASN A 591 -27.41 -31.13 -25.49
CA ASN A 591 -28.04 -29.81 -25.51
C ASN A 591 -27.49 -28.91 -24.38
N ILE A 592 -27.27 -27.63 -24.65
CA ILE A 592 -26.89 -26.56 -23.70
C ILE A 592 -27.82 -25.36 -23.90
N ASP A 593 -28.25 -24.76 -22.80
CA ASP A 593 -29.19 -23.66 -22.78
C ASP A 593 -28.97 -22.76 -21.54
N ASP A 594 -29.63 -21.60 -21.49
CA ASP A 594 -29.60 -20.65 -20.36
C ASP A 594 -28.21 -20.32 -19.81
N VAL A 595 -27.25 -19.99 -20.68
CA VAL A 595 -25.86 -19.71 -20.28
C VAL A 595 -25.75 -18.30 -19.70
N ARG A 596 -25.46 -18.23 -18.40
CA ARG A 596 -25.40 -16.98 -17.63
C ARG A 596 -24.12 -16.84 -16.83
N TYR A 597 -23.60 -15.63 -16.73
CA TYR A 597 -22.55 -15.28 -15.77
C TYR A 597 -23.03 -14.19 -14.82
N PHE A 598 -22.91 -14.44 -13.52
CA PHE A 598 -23.24 -13.50 -12.47
C PHE A 598 -21.94 -13.05 -11.79
N PRO A 599 -21.38 -11.88 -12.11
CA PRO A 599 -20.28 -11.33 -11.33
C PRO A 599 -20.76 -11.07 -9.90
N LEU A 600 -19.83 -11.21 -8.96
CA LEU A 600 -20.05 -10.78 -7.58
C LEU A 600 -19.64 -9.28 -7.49
N ALA A 601 -20.09 -8.54 -6.47
CA ALA A 601 -19.60 -7.17 -6.20
C ALA A 601 -19.94 -6.08 -7.25
N VAL A 602 -21.18 -6.05 -7.75
CA VAL A 602 -21.66 -5.01 -8.68
C VAL A 602 -22.04 -3.76 -7.88
N ALA A 603 -21.84 -2.56 -8.43
CA ALA A 603 -22.37 -1.37 -7.79
C ALA A 603 -23.89 -1.29 -7.91
N ASP A 604 -24.61 -1.30 -6.79
CA ASP A 604 -26.04 -0.98 -6.79
C ASP A 604 -26.29 0.53 -6.64
N PRO A 605 -27.34 1.07 -7.28
CA PRO A 605 -27.72 2.46 -7.08
C PRO A 605 -28.13 2.70 -5.61
N PHE A 606 -27.84 3.89 -5.09
CA PHE A 606 -28.26 4.30 -3.76
C PHE A 606 -29.79 4.30 -3.65
N ARG A 607 -30.32 3.25 -3.03
CA ARG A 607 -31.76 2.96 -2.94
C ARG A 607 -32.09 2.31 -1.60
N PRO A 608 -32.09 3.08 -0.49
CA PRO A 608 -32.34 2.56 0.84
C PRO A 608 -33.78 2.09 1.05
N TYR A 609 -33.95 1.12 1.97
CA TYR A 609 -35.27 0.67 2.41
C TYR A 609 -35.95 1.70 3.31
N VAL A 610 -37.21 2.04 2.99
CA VAL A 610 -38.05 2.95 3.75
C VAL A 610 -39.40 2.32 4.03
N SER A 611 -39.82 2.36 5.30
CA SER A 611 -41.17 2.02 5.74
C SER A 611 -41.94 3.29 6.14
N MET A 612 -43.26 3.20 6.12
CA MET A 612 -44.19 4.27 6.49
C MET A 612 -45.34 3.74 7.36
N THR A 613 -45.63 4.46 8.44
CA THR A 613 -46.81 4.25 9.30
C THR A 613 -47.47 5.60 9.61
N SER A 614 -48.66 5.60 10.20
CA SER A 614 -49.39 6.81 10.56
C SER A 614 -49.77 6.85 12.05
N SER A 615 -50.06 8.04 12.57
CA SER A 615 -50.57 8.23 13.94
C SER A 615 -52.05 7.87 14.12
N GLY A 616 -52.77 7.53 13.04
CA GLY A 616 -54.21 7.35 13.02
C GLY A 616 -54.72 6.84 11.67
N SER A 617 -56.04 6.66 11.57
CA SER A 617 -56.71 6.02 10.43
C SER A 617 -57.71 6.91 9.68
N SER A 618 -57.89 8.16 10.08
CA SER A 618 -58.79 9.10 9.40
C SER A 618 -58.31 10.55 9.46
N LEU A 619 -58.77 11.32 8.50
CA LEU A 619 -58.71 12.78 8.42
C LEU A 619 -60.15 13.32 8.36
N SER A 620 -60.36 14.58 8.74
CA SER A 620 -61.68 15.22 8.63
C SER A 620 -61.54 16.64 8.12
N GLU A 621 -62.36 16.99 7.14
CA GLU A 621 -62.46 18.34 6.59
C GLU A 621 -63.16 19.32 7.55
N SER A 622 -63.98 18.79 8.47
CA SER A 622 -64.69 19.58 9.49
C SER A 622 -63.76 20.27 10.48
N THR A 623 -62.54 19.76 10.62
CA THR A 623 -61.56 20.23 11.60
C THR A 623 -60.45 20.99 10.87
N SER A 624 -60.63 22.29 10.71
CA SER A 624 -59.59 23.19 10.19
C SER A 624 -58.26 22.97 10.94
N GLY A 625 -57.28 22.33 10.28
CA GLY A 625 -55.95 22.04 10.84
C GLY A 625 -55.78 20.64 11.45
N GLY A 626 -56.73 19.72 11.28
CA GLY A 626 -56.55 18.31 11.64
C GLY A 626 -55.44 17.67 10.81
N GLN A 627 -54.30 17.36 11.44
CA GLN A 627 -53.16 16.73 10.79
C GLN A 627 -52.93 15.31 11.30
N LEU A 628 -52.75 14.39 10.35
CA LEU A 628 -52.23 13.06 10.58
C LEU A 628 -50.70 13.08 10.46
N GLN A 629 -50.00 12.46 11.39
CA GLN A 629 -48.56 12.30 11.32
C GLN A 629 -48.21 11.01 10.56
N LEU A 630 -47.31 11.12 9.59
CA LEU A 630 -46.67 10.02 8.89
C LEU A 630 -45.27 9.81 9.48
N TYR A 631 -44.97 8.60 9.93
CA TYR A 631 -43.66 8.21 10.43
C TYR A 631 -42.96 7.38 9.37
N LEU A 632 -41.90 7.95 8.79
CA LEU A 632 -41.04 7.25 7.85
C LEU A 632 -39.80 6.75 8.59
N SER A 633 -39.34 5.54 8.30
CA SER A 633 -38.13 5.00 8.93
C SER A 633 -37.27 4.16 7.99
N THR A 634 -35.96 4.15 8.25
CA THR A 634 -34.95 3.32 7.57
C THR A 634 -34.26 2.42 8.61
N PRO A 635 -33.80 1.21 8.22
CA PRO A 635 -33.10 0.32 9.14
C PRO A 635 -31.76 0.87 9.65
N MET A 636 -31.13 1.76 8.88
CA MET A 636 -29.80 2.31 9.14
C MET A 636 -29.76 3.82 8.86
N PRO A 637 -28.86 4.59 9.51
CA PRO A 637 -28.69 6.02 9.26
C PRO A 637 -28.37 6.30 7.81
N LEU A 638 -28.89 7.38 7.25
CA LEU A 638 -28.66 7.72 5.84
C LEU A 638 -27.36 8.49 5.62
N ALA A 639 -26.65 8.18 4.53
CA ALA A 639 -25.44 8.88 4.12
C ALA A 639 -25.69 10.31 3.60
N ARG A 640 -26.93 10.62 3.20
CA ARG A 640 -27.37 11.90 2.65
C ARG A 640 -28.87 12.08 2.89
N ASP A 641 -29.36 13.30 2.73
CA ASP A 641 -30.81 13.58 2.75
C ASP A 641 -31.54 12.75 1.69
N LEU A 642 -32.62 12.09 2.08
CA LEU A 642 -33.43 11.25 1.20
C LEU A 642 -34.84 11.81 1.06
N PRO A 643 -35.18 12.45 -0.07
CA PRO A 643 -36.54 12.82 -0.35
C PRO A 643 -37.37 11.57 -0.70
N VAL A 644 -38.40 11.31 0.09
CA VAL A 644 -39.32 10.18 -0.10
C VAL A 644 -40.63 10.71 -0.67
N PRO A 645 -40.93 10.46 -1.96
CA PRO A 645 -42.23 10.79 -2.52
C PRO A 645 -43.31 9.86 -1.96
N ILE A 646 -44.47 10.42 -1.64
CA ILE A 646 -45.66 9.68 -1.20
C ILE A 646 -46.67 9.71 -2.35
N GLU A 647 -47.03 8.53 -2.84
CA GLU A 647 -48.07 8.36 -3.85
C GLU A 647 -49.44 8.35 -3.18
N VAL A 648 -50.41 8.97 -3.85
CA VAL A 648 -51.79 9.05 -3.42
C VAL A 648 -52.62 8.21 -4.39
N SER A 649 -53.45 7.32 -3.85
CA SER A 649 -54.46 6.56 -4.58
C SER A 649 -55.71 6.39 -3.72
N GLY A 650 -56.78 5.85 -4.30
CA GLY A 650 -58.09 5.76 -3.65
C GLY A 650 -59.13 6.61 -4.38
N MET A 651 -60.12 7.09 -3.63
CA MET A 651 -61.11 8.05 -4.15
C MET A 651 -60.58 9.48 -4.00
N ALA A 652 -59.89 9.77 -2.89
CA ALA A 652 -59.23 11.04 -2.66
C ALA A 652 -58.03 11.25 -3.60
N SER A 653 -57.81 12.51 -3.97
CA SER A 653 -56.73 12.99 -4.83
C SER A 653 -55.73 13.87 -4.05
N PRO A 654 -54.58 14.23 -4.63
CA PRO A 654 -53.68 15.20 -4.01
C PRO A 654 -54.30 16.59 -3.77
N ALA A 655 -55.42 16.93 -4.42
CA ALA A 655 -56.11 18.21 -4.21
C ALA A 655 -56.86 18.28 -2.87
N ASP A 656 -57.18 17.11 -2.29
CA ASP A 656 -57.95 16.97 -1.05
C ASP A 656 -57.04 16.98 0.19
N LEU A 657 -55.72 17.13 -0.04
CA LEU A 657 -54.68 17.04 0.98
C LEU A 657 -53.92 18.35 1.16
N SER A 658 -53.61 18.68 2.41
CA SER A 658 -52.65 19.71 2.80
C SER A 658 -51.36 19.09 3.32
N GLY A 659 -50.25 19.82 3.17
CA GLY A 659 -48.92 19.34 3.57
C GLY A 659 -48.07 18.90 2.37
N SER A 660 -46.85 18.43 2.65
CA SER A 660 -45.93 17.97 1.62
C SER A 660 -46.07 16.48 1.38
N LEU A 661 -46.32 16.09 0.13
CA LEU A 661 -46.26 14.68 -0.32
C LEU A 661 -44.83 14.25 -0.70
N THR A 662 -43.84 15.03 -0.29
CA THR A 662 -42.43 14.62 -0.29
C THR A 662 -41.86 14.89 1.08
N ILE A 663 -41.53 13.84 1.80
CA ILE A 663 -40.99 13.90 3.16
C ILE A 663 -39.51 13.54 3.07
N THR A 664 -38.63 14.42 3.55
CA THR A 664 -37.18 14.19 3.48
C THR A 664 -36.68 13.61 4.80
N ILE A 665 -36.09 12.41 4.77
CA ILE A 665 -35.33 11.89 5.92
C ILE A 665 -33.94 12.56 5.88
N PRO A 666 -33.56 13.36 6.89
CA PRO A 666 -32.27 14.05 6.89
C PRO A 666 -31.09 13.09 7.01
N LEU A 667 -29.91 13.53 6.56
CA LEU A 667 -28.66 12.78 6.73
C LEU A 667 -28.43 12.36 8.19
N GLY A 668 -27.91 11.16 8.38
CA GLY A 668 -27.62 10.57 9.69
C GLY A 668 -28.85 10.18 10.53
N GLN A 669 -30.07 10.49 10.08
CA GLN A 669 -31.28 10.04 10.74
C GLN A 669 -31.73 8.67 10.22
N THR A 670 -32.47 7.96 11.07
CA THR A 670 -33.17 6.71 10.74
C THR A 670 -34.67 6.89 10.62
N ASN A 671 -35.19 8.08 10.92
CA ASN A 671 -36.61 8.36 10.86
C ASN A 671 -36.88 9.86 10.71
N VAL A 672 -38.09 10.17 10.26
CA VAL A 672 -38.63 11.52 10.22
C VAL A 672 -40.15 11.46 10.35
N THR A 673 -40.74 12.54 10.82
CA THR A 673 -42.20 12.71 10.85
C THR A 673 -42.61 13.79 9.86
N GLY A 674 -43.58 13.48 9.01
CA GLY A 674 -44.28 14.45 8.15
C GLY A 674 -45.74 14.56 8.55
N ALA A 675 -46.40 15.67 8.20
CA ALA A 675 -47.81 15.90 8.48
C ALA A 675 -48.61 16.05 7.18
N VAL A 676 -49.74 15.35 7.12
CA VAL A 676 -50.74 15.46 6.05
C VAL A 676 -52.09 15.76 6.70
N GLY A 677 -52.83 16.74 6.17
CA GLY A 677 -54.19 17.06 6.63
C GLY A 677 -55.17 17.01 5.47
N ALA A 678 -56.47 17.02 5.74
CA ALA A 678 -57.49 17.22 4.71
C ALA A 678 -57.68 18.72 4.40
N LEU A 679 -57.93 19.06 3.14
CA LEU A 679 -58.36 20.41 2.73
C LEU A 679 -59.88 20.44 2.70
N LEU A 680 -60.46 21.46 3.35
CA LEU A 680 -61.89 21.70 3.24
C LEU A 680 -62.21 22.27 1.85
N ASP A 681 -63.16 21.66 1.16
CA ASP A 681 -63.69 22.18 -0.08
C ASP A 681 -65.20 22.53 0.02
N SER A 682 -65.89 22.71 -1.11
CA SER A 682 -67.31 23.10 -1.14
C SER A 682 -68.21 22.10 -1.89
N LEU A 683 -67.69 20.91 -2.14
CA LEU A 683 -68.39 19.81 -2.79
C LEU A 683 -68.85 18.83 -1.71
N GLU A 684 -69.97 18.14 -1.95
CA GLU A 684 -70.39 17.01 -1.10
C GLU A 684 -70.05 15.74 -1.87
N GLU A 685 -69.05 15.01 -1.39
CA GLU A 685 -68.47 13.85 -2.06
C GLU A 685 -68.63 12.58 -1.21
N GLY A 686 -68.92 12.74 0.09
CA GLY A 686 -69.06 11.65 1.06
C GLY A 686 -67.71 11.17 1.59
N THR A 687 -67.70 10.18 2.49
CA THR A 687 -66.43 9.65 3.04
C THR A 687 -65.58 9.03 1.95
N GLU A 688 -64.37 9.57 1.77
CA GLU A 688 -63.44 9.12 0.74
C GLU A 688 -62.41 8.15 1.29
N THR A 689 -61.98 7.18 0.47
CA THR A 689 -60.83 6.35 0.81
C THR A 689 -59.55 7.01 0.31
N LEU A 690 -58.57 7.11 1.19
CA LEU A 690 -57.23 7.63 0.91
C LEU A 690 -56.18 6.54 1.16
N VAL A 691 -55.35 6.26 0.17
CA VAL A 691 -54.22 5.34 0.29
C VAL A 691 -52.94 6.09 -0.03
N LEU A 692 -52.09 6.23 0.99
CA LEU A 692 -50.76 6.80 0.89
C LEU A 692 -49.74 5.67 0.81
N SER A 693 -48.87 5.67 -0.20
CA SER A 693 -47.85 4.62 -0.35
C SER A 693 -46.49 5.17 -0.75
N ILE A 694 -45.43 4.50 -0.30
CA ILE A 694 -44.09 4.69 -0.88
C ILE A 694 -44.05 3.96 -2.23
N PRO A 695 -43.60 4.60 -3.32
CA PRO A 695 -43.53 3.96 -4.62
C PRO A 695 -42.65 2.70 -4.60
N THR A 696 -43.18 1.60 -5.12
CA THR A 696 -42.44 0.33 -5.26
C THR A 696 -41.44 0.36 -6.42
N ALA A 697 -41.71 1.19 -7.44
CA ALA A 697 -40.88 1.38 -8.63
C ALA A 697 -40.16 2.75 -8.64
N SER A 698 -39.57 3.16 -7.51
CA SER A 698 -38.72 4.36 -7.43
C SER A 698 -37.24 4.02 -7.65
N ALA A 699 -36.51 4.88 -8.38
CA ALA A 699 -35.06 4.75 -8.58
C ALA A 699 -34.25 5.00 -7.31
N ASN A 700 -34.77 5.81 -6.38
CA ASN A 700 -34.01 6.33 -5.22
C ASN A 700 -34.49 5.78 -3.87
N VAL A 701 -35.65 5.11 -3.83
CA VAL A 701 -36.24 4.55 -2.60
C VAL A 701 -36.73 3.14 -2.85
N ALA A 702 -36.48 2.24 -1.91
CA ALA A 702 -37.07 0.92 -1.87
C ALA A 702 -38.15 0.85 -0.78
N ALA A 703 -39.39 0.57 -1.17
CA ALA A 703 -40.47 0.37 -0.22
C ALA A 703 -40.22 -0.89 0.64
N ALA A 704 -40.34 -0.77 1.96
CA ALA A 704 -40.25 -1.87 2.92
C ALA A 704 -41.49 -1.88 3.82
N GLU A 705 -42.07 -3.06 4.05
CA GLU A 705 -43.30 -3.18 4.82
C GLU A 705 -43.12 -2.74 6.29
N PRO A 706 -44.10 -2.00 6.87
CA PRO A 706 -45.27 -1.43 6.20
C PRO A 706 -44.88 -0.22 5.34
N TYR A 707 -45.36 -0.13 4.09
CA TYR A 707 -45.12 1.04 3.22
C TYR A 707 -46.41 1.69 2.68
N VAL A 708 -47.56 1.15 3.08
CA VAL A 708 -48.90 1.61 2.69
C VAL A 708 -49.67 2.01 3.95
N VAL A 709 -50.32 3.17 3.88
CA VAL A 709 -51.21 3.70 4.91
C VAL A 709 -52.57 3.94 4.26
N ALA A 710 -53.59 3.20 4.69
CA ALA A 710 -54.97 3.37 4.24
C ALA A 710 -55.78 4.12 5.30
N LEU A 711 -56.54 5.13 4.86
CA LEU A 711 -57.22 6.12 5.68
C LEU A 711 -58.59 6.45 5.07
N GLU A 712 -59.45 7.08 5.87
CA GLU A 712 -60.69 7.70 5.39
C GLU A 712 -60.63 9.22 5.57
N ILE A 713 -61.11 9.99 4.58
CA ILE A 713 -61.35 11.42 4.71
C ILE A 713 -62.84 11.62 4.98
N GLU A 714 -63.17 12.12 6.18
CA GLU A 714 -64.53 12.47 6.56
C GLU A 714 -64.89 13.87 6.02
N ASP A 715 -65.82 13.87 5.06
CA ASP A 715 -66.41 15.06 4.44
C ASP A 715 -67.37 15.81 5.40
N VAL A 716 -67.56 17.11 5.18
CA VAL A 716 -68.53 17.95 5.87
C VAL A 716 -69.88 17.86 5.14
N PRO A 717 -70.96 17.39 5.80
CA PRO A 717 -72.26 17.29 5.13
C PRO A 717 -72.78 18.66 4.66
N VAL A 718 -73.15 18.76 3.38
CA VAL A 718 -73.76 19.98 2.83
C VAL A 718 -75.23 20.02 3.25
N LEU A 719 -75.56 20.93 4.17
CA LEU A 719 -76.94 21.09 4.64
C LEU A 719 -77.82 21.61 3.49
N THR A 720 -78.81 20.83 3.09
CA THR A 720 -79.76 21.22 2.04
C THR A 720 -80.60 22.41 2.49
N ALA A 721 -80.54 23.51 1.73
CA ALA A 721 -81.43 24.64 1.96
C ALA A 721 -82.82 24.35 1.36
N THR A 722 -83.88 24.40 2.17
CA THR A 722 -85.26 24.28 1.67
C THR A 722 -85.88 25.65 1.47
N VAL A 723 -86.61 25.82 0.38
CA VAL A 723 -87.44 26.99 0.10
C VAL A 723 -88.89 26.54 0.12
N GLU A 724 -89.66 27.04 1.08
CA GLU A 724 -91.10 26.78 1.16
C GLU A 724 -91.87 28.03 0.75
N LEU A 725 -92.74 27.88 -0.25
CA LEU A 725 -93.62 28.92 -0.73
C LEU A 725 -95.01 28.72 -0.14
N SER A 726 -95.58 29.77 0.45
CA SER A 726 -96.95 29.75 0.97
C SER A 726 -97.68 31.05 0.64
N ASN A 727 -99.00 31.07 0.84
CA ASN A 727 -99.88 32.18 0.44
C ASN A 727 -99.91 32.46 -1.08
N LEU A 728 -99.79 31.40 -1.90
CA LEU A 728 -99.72 31.50 -3.36
C LEU A 728 -101.08 31.66 -4.04
N GLU A 729 -102.18 31.23 -3.40
CA GLU A 729 -103.53 31.34 -3.94
C GLU A 729 -104.28 32.50 -3.30
N ASN A 730 -104.66 33.49 -4.11
CA ASN A 730 -105.42 34.65 -3.67
C ASN A 730 -106.52 34.97 -4.69
N ASN A 731 -107.71 35.37 -4.21
CA ASN A 731 -108.77 35.86 -5.08
C ASN A 731 -108.40 37.23 -5.67
N TYR A 732 -108.57 37.39 -6.98
CA TYR A 732 -108.22 38.63 -7.68
C TYR A 732 -109.19 39.76 -7.34
N ASP A 733 -108.68 40.83 -6.73
CA ASP A 733 -109.43 42.05 -6.38
C ASP A 733 -108.72 43.35 -6.82
N GLY A 734 -107.69 43.23 -7.66
CA GLY A 734 -106.91 44.37 -8.17
C GLY A 734 -105.87 44.94 -7.20
N THR A 735 -105.66 44.33 -6.02
CA THR A 735 -104.61 44.73 -5.06
C THR A 735 -103.44 43.74 -5.04
N ALA A 736 -102.23 44.24 -4.75
CA ALA A 736 -101.04 43.39 -4.64
C ALA A 736 -101.17 42.42 -3.46
N LYS A 737 -100.91 41.12 -3.68
CA LYS A 737 -100.96 40.08 -2.65
C LYS A 737 -99.54 39.59 -2.34
N PRO A 738 -99.17 39.43 -1.06
CA PRO A 738 -97.84 38.94 -0.71
C PRO A 738 -97.76 37.43 -0.89
N ALA A 739 -96.69 36.92 -1.50
CA ALA A 739 -96.29 35.52 -1.35
C ALA A 739 -95.32 35.41 -0.17
N THR A 740 -95.45 34.38 0.65
CA THR A 740 -94.52 34.14 1.76
C THR A 740 -93.48 33.13 1.31
N VAL A 741 -92.20 33.48 1.48
CA VAL A 741 -91.07 32.60 1.19
C VAL A 741 -90.26 32.40 2.46
N THR A 742 -90.20 31.15 2.92
CA THR A 742 -89.40 30.78 4.08
C THR A 742 -88.23 29.94 3.61
N VAL A 743 -87.03 30.26 4.11
CA VAL A 743 -85.79 29.54 3.78
C VAL A 743 -85.21 28.94 5.05
N ASN A 744 -84.82 27.68 4.99
CA ASN A 744 -84.15 27.00 6.09
C ASN A 744 -82.81 26.44 5.60
N PRO A 745 -81.66 26.81 6.19
CA PRO A 745 -81.48 27.72 7.32
C PRO A 745 -81.80 29.19 6.98
N SER A 746 -82.22 29.96 8.00
CA SER A 746 -82.61 31.37 7.84
C SER A 746 -81.43 32.27 7.49
N GLY A 747 -81.62 33.23 6.57
CA GLY A 747 -80.60 34.22 6.20
C GLY A 747 -80.01 34.06 4.79
N LEU A 748 -80.41 33.01 4.07
CA LEU A 748 -80.06 32.84 2.65
C LEU A 748 -80.88 33.79 1.77
N ALA A 749 -80.22 34.43 0.80
CA ALA A 749 -80.86 35.35 -0.13
C ALA A 749 -81.73 34.59 -1.14
N VAL A 750 -83.02 34.98 -1.27
CA VAL A 750 -83.93 34.39 -2.25
C VAL A 750 -84.54 35.48 -3.11
N THR A 751 -84.50 35.25 -4.43
CA THR A 751 -85.15 36.10 -5.43
C THR A 751 -86.40 35.40 -5.94
N VAL A 752 -87.56 36.03 -5.80
CA VAL A 752 -88.84 35.50 -6.27
C VAL A 752 -89.28 36.31 -7.47
N THR A 753 -89.54 35.65 -8.59
CA THR A 753 -90.14 36.29 -9.78
C THR A 753 -91.53 35.72 -9.98
N TYR A 754 -92.54 36.58 -9.96
CA TYR A 754 -93.93 36.19 -10.20
C TYR A 754 -94.46 36.93 -11.44
N ASN A 755 -95.11 36.19 -12.35
CA ASN A 755 -95.78 36.74 -13.51
C ASN A 755 -97.26 36.91 -13.16
N GLY A 756 -97.60 38.09 -12.63
CA GLY A 756 -98.99 38.46 -12.30
C GLY A 756 -99.81 38.84 -13.51
#